data_AF-A0A0G2F6T2-F1
#
_entry.id   AF-A0A0G2F6T2-F1
#
_cell.length_a   1.000
_cell.length_b   1.000
_cell.length_c   1.000
_cell.angle_alpha   90.00
_cell.angle_beta   90.00
_cell.angle_gamma   90.00
#
_symmetry.space_group_name_H-M   'P 1'
#
loop_
_entity.id
_entity.type
_entity.pdbx_description
1 polymer ?
#
loop_
_entity_poly.entity_id
_entity_poly.type
_entity_poly.pdbx_seq_one_letter_code
_entity_poly.pdbx_strand_id
1 'polypeptide(L)'
;MQDHSLPDVIYQDAFYSQEKDVPPRMREYAGREFRLEGISLPFLPDFDATGQSPATYGLSVESNPHSKRKTEVDYQRKSRQCSLRSWEIAEPPPTLQEVRDWWVVKQRKEASAHYSQNKEIASAGSIASQKPFLSQILGATPKNKHAFKYSQKKRTTSVQHEAQYMSTMSLEVHVNSRGRLVPNPEEDEIQCIFWATKSDENSQDGSQLPDSTLAGIIVVSEDGETAQRIRRHTKLEVVEEPSELDAMVRMIEIVRTYDPDVLAGYEVHGSSWGYLVERARHKYDYNLCDEFSRMKTQSHGRFGKEADRWGFNTTSTIRVTGRHMINIWRAMRGELNLLQYTMENVVWHLLHRRIPHYSWRTLSDWYTNGRHRDLAKVLRYYITRTKMDIQILEENELIPRTSEQARLLGVDFFSVFSRGSQFKVESIMFRIAKPENFVLVSPSRKQVGGQNALECLPLVMEPQSAFYSSPLLVLDFQSLYPSVMIAYNLCYSTFLGRIVNWRGTSKMGFTDYKRQERLLELLQNYINITPNGMMFTKVEIRKSLLAKMLTEILETRVMVKSGMKQDKEDKTLQQLLNNRQLALKLLANVTYGYTSASFSGRMPCSEIADSIVQTGRETLERAIAYIHSVEKWGAEVVYGDTDSLFIYLKGRTRSQAFDIGNEIAKAITDMNPRPIKLKFEKVYHPCVLLAKKRYVGYKYESRDQVKPDFDAKGIETVRRDGTPAEQKIEEKALKILFETADLSQIKSYFQSQCDKIMRGQVSVQDFCFAKEVRLGTYSDKGPPPPGALISTKRMLEDARAEPQYGERVPYVVITGGPGARLIDRCVAPEDLLNNDHVTLDAEYYITKNLIPPLERIFNLVGANVRQWFDEMPKVQRIRRVDAQAAGPAGARRKFTLESFLHSASCVVCGAKVKVDNNNGNGGRHDEGKDAALCWRCRRDTAGSLLQLQTRLNTEERRYMEVVRVCQSCAGLSPLDDVPCDSKDCPVFYTRRKQEARLRSERGIVEPVVKRLVAGAGELEW
;
A
#
# COMPACT_ATOMS: atom_id res chain seq x y z
N MET A 1 -34.50 -27.67 17.54
CA MET A 1 -34.47 -26.67 16.44
C MET A 1 -34.20 -27.33 15.10
N GLN A 2 -33.15 -28.15 14.98
CA GLN A 2 -32.84 -28.90 13.74
C GLN A 2 -33.96 -29.86 13.30
N ASP A 3 -34.61 -30.56 14.25
CA ASP A 3 -35.74 -31.47 13.96
C ASP A 3 -36.99 -30.77 13.40
N HIS A 4 -37.03 -29.44 13.45
CA HIS A 4 -38.12 -28.60 12.92
C HIS A 4 -37.65 -27.68 11.77
N SER A 5 -36.47 -27.94 11.18
CA SER A 5 -35.88 -27.12 10.12
C SER A 5 -35.68 -25.64 10.49
N LEU A 6 -35.54 -25.33 11.78
CA LEU A 6 -35.31 -23.97 12.28
C LEU A 6 -33.81 -23.66 12.38
N PRO A 7 -33.38 -22.44 12.01
CA PRO A 7 -31.98 -22.04 12.16
C PRO A 7 -31.57 -22.00 13.64
N ASP A 8 -30.34 -22.38 13.96
CA ASP A 8 -29.82 -22.33 15.34
C ASP A 8 -29.65 -20.86 15.80
N VAL A 9 -29.36 -19.95 14.88
CA VAL A 9 -29.27 -18.49 15.10
C VAL A 9 -29.86 -17.73 13.92
N ILE A 10 -30.67 -16.71 14.21
CA ILE A 10 -31.12 -15.71 13.23
C ILE A 10 -30.18 -14.51 13.32
N TYR A 11 -29.35 -14.32 12.30
CA TYR A 11 -28.46 -13.17 12.22
C TYR A 11 -29.23 -11.94 11.73
N GLN A 12 -28.89 -10.78 12.29
CA GLN A 12 -29.45 -9.50 11.87
C GLN A 12 -28.91 -9.13 10.49
N ASP A 13 -29.81 -8.98 9.52
CA ASP A 13 -29.49 -8.42 8.21
C ASP A 13 -29.37 -6.88 8.27
N ALA A 14 -28.85 -6.28 7.20
CA ALA A 14 -28.62 -4.84 7.15
C ALA A 14 -29.92 -4.03 7.29
N PHE A 15 -29.90 -2.98 8.11
CA PHE A 15 -31.07 -2.18 8.44
C PHE A 15 -30.74 -0.68 8.51
N TYR A 16 -31.76 0.18 8.63
CA TYR A 16 -31.59 1.61 8.92
C TYR A 16 -32.05 1.94 10.35
N SER A 17 -31.17 2.54 11.16
CA SER A 17 -31.56 3.02 12.49
C SER A 17 -32.38 4.31 12.45
N GLN A 18 -32.18 5.17 11.45
CA GLN A 18 -32.92 6.43 11.30
C GLN A 18 -34.07 6.27 10.31
N GLU A 19 -35.29 6.52 10.79
CA GLU A 19 -36.52 6.38 10.00
C GLU A 19 -36.54 7.22 8.71
N LYS A 20 -35.95 8.43 8.73
CA LYS A 20 -35.85 9.31 7.55
C LYS A 20 -34.98 8.74 6.42
N ASP A 21 -34.12 7.77 6.73
CA ASP A 21 -33.20 7.17 5.74
C ASP A 21 -33.80 5.91 5.10
N VAL A 22 -34.90 5.39 5.63
CA VAL A 22 -35.59 4.20 5.10
C VAL A 22 -36.17 4.54 3.72
N PRO A 23 -35.81 3.80 2.65
CA PRO A 23 -36.39 4.01 1.34
C PRO A 23 -37.91 3.76 1.35
N PRO A 24 -38.73 4.64 0.76
CA PRO A 24 -40.19 4.49 0.76
C PRO A 24 -40.70 3.37 -0.17
N ARG A 25 -39.85 2.87 -1.07
CA ARG A 25 -40.16 1.80 -2.03
C ARG A 25 -39.11 0.71 -1.94
N MET A 26 -39.53 -0.52 -2.22
CA MET A 26 -38.63 -1.64 -2.43
C MET A 26 -37.65 -1.31 -3.56
N ARG A 27 -36.40 -1.73 -3.40
CA ARG A 27 -35.38 -1.50 -4.40
C ARG A 27 -35.07 -2.79 -5.11
N GLU A 28 -35.14 -2.76 -6.43
CA GLU A 28 -34.63 -3.83 -7.26
C GLU A 28 -33.19 -3.51 -7.69
N TYR A 29 -32.30 -4.50 -7.60
CA TYR A 29 -30.97 -4.43 -8.18
C TYR A 29 -30.61 -5.77 -8.82
N ALA A 30 -30.33 -5.75 -10.13
CA ALA A 30 -29.97 -6.93 -10.92
C ALA A 30 -30.98 -8.10 -10.77
N GLY A 31 -32.28 -7.81 -10.74
CA GLY A 31 -33.34 -8.82 -10.61
C GLY A 31 -33.56 -9.34 -9.18
N ARG A 32 -32.87 -8.77 -8.17
CA ARG A 32 -33.12 -9.06 -6.75
C ARG A 32 -33.82 -7.90 -6.08
N GLU A 33 -34.89 -8.21 -5.35
CA GLU A 33 -35.62 -7.24 -4.56
C GLU A 33 -35.03 -7.17 -3.15
N PHE A 34 -34.72 -5.95 -2.72
CA PHE A 34 -34.24 -5.64 -1.39
C PHE A 34 -35.30 -4.84 -0.65
N ARG A 35 -35.70 -5.38 0.50
CA ARG A 35 -36.58 -4.71 1.46
C ARG A 35 -35.76 -4.44 2.73
N LEU A 36 -35.24 -3.23 2.84
CA LEU A 36 -34.48 -2.78 4.01
C LEU A 36 -35.44 -2.09 4.97
N GLU A 37 -35.70 -2.71 6.10
CA GLU A 37 -36.61 -2.19 7.12
C GLU A 37 -35.86 -1.36 8.17
N GLY A 38 -36.59 -0.48 8.84
CA GLY A 38 -36.08 0.24 10.01
C GLY A 38 -36.26 -0.60 11.29
N ILE A 39 -35.51 -0.28 12.34
CA ILE A 39 -35.72 -0.86 13.69
C ILE A 39 -36.71 0.00 14.51
N SER A 40 -37.18 1.13 13.98
CA SER A 40 -38.14 1.97 14.68
C SER A 40 -39.53 1.32 14.76
N LEU A 41 -40.30 1.70 15.78
CA LEU A 41 -41.65 1.18 16.07
C LEU A 41 -42.57 1.02 14.84
N PRO A 42 -42.59 1.94 13.85
CA PRO A 42 -43.47 1.81 12.68
C PRO A 42 -43.14 0.62 11.74
N PHE A 43 -41.93 0.08 11.81
CA PHE A 43 -41.46 -1.01 10.94
C PHE A 43 -41.37 -2.35 11.68
N LEU A 44 -41.52 -2.35 13.00
CA LEU A 44 -41.59 -3.59 13.77
C LEU A 44 -42.95 -4.28 13.50
N PRO A 45 -42.96 -5.62 13.39
CA PRO A 45 -44.20 -6.36 13.27
C PRO A 45 -45.04 -6.22 14.55
N ASP A 46 -46.37 -6.20 14.39
CA ASP A 46 -47.28 -6.25 15.52
C ASP A 46 -47.04 -7.54 16.34
N PHE A 47 -47.09 -7.41 17.67
CA PHE A 47 -46.88 -8.54 18.57
C PHE A 47 -47.98 -9.60 18.37
N ASP A 48 -47.58 -10.80 17.95
CA ASP A 48 -48.46 -11.95 17.81
C ASP A 48 -48.30 -12.89 19.02
N ALA A 49 -49.33 -12.91 19.88
CA ALA A 49 -49.36 -13.76 21.08
C ALA A 49 -49.39 -15.27 20.76
N THR A 50 -49.73 -15.67 19.53
CA THR A 50 -49.77 -17.09 19.13
C THR A 50 -48.41 -17.64 18.69
N GLY A 51 -47.44 -16.76 18.42
CA GLY A 51 -46.10 -17.15 17.95
C GLY A 51 -46.08 -17.82 16.58
N GLN A 52 -47.17 -17.76 15.82
CA GLN A 52 -47.27 -18.34 14.48
C GLN A 52 -46.87 -17.34 13.38
N SER A 53 -46.70 -16.06 13.74
CA SER A 53 -46.30 -15.03 12.79
C SER A 53 -44.98 -15.39 12.06
N PRO A 54 -44.89 -15.16 10.74
CA PRO A 54 -43.66 -15.35 9.98
C PRO A 54 -42.47 -14.56 10.54
N ALA A 55 -42.73 -13.42 11.19
CA ALA A 55 -41.75 -12.60 11.88
C ALA A 55 -41.00 -13.36 12.99
N THR A 56 -41.67 -14.30 13.67
CA THR A 56 -41.08 -15.15 14.70
C THR A 56 -39.98 -16.07 14.14
N TYR A 57 -40.05 -16.36 12.83
CA TYR A 57 -39.11 -17.22 12.12
C TYR A 57 -38.07 -16.44 11.31
N GLY A 58 -37.98 -15.11 11.49
CA GLY A 58 -37.06 -14.25 10.75
C GLY A 58 -37.48 -14.02 9.29
N LEU A 59 -38.73 -14.31 8.92
CA LEU A 59 -39.28 -13.96 7.62
C LEU A 59 -39.90 -12.57 7.68
N SER A 60 -39.51 -11.69 6.75
CA SER A 60 -40.07 -10.34 6.60
C SER A 60 -41.57 -10.45 6.36
N VAL A 61 -42.37 -9.98 7.32
CA VAL A 61 -43.82 -9.80 7.15
C VAL A 61 -44.02 -8.51 6.35
N GLU A 62 -45.01 -8.47 5.45
CA GLU A 62 -45.31 -7.26 4.69
C GLU A 62 -45.81 -6.11 5.57
N SER A 63 -44.90 -5.31 6.12
CA SER A 63 -45.20 -4.01 6.71
C SER A 63 -45.59 -3.02 5.60
N ASN A 64 -46.89 -2.89 5.29
CA ASN A 64 -47.34 -2.05 4.18
C ASN A 64 -47.00 -0.56 4.47
N PRO A 65 -46.16 0.14 3.68
CA PRO A 65 -45.77 1.53 3.95
C PRO A 65 -46.95 2.51 3.89
N HIS A 66 -48.07 2.12 3.27
CA HIS A 66 -49.35 2.84 3.34
C HIS A 66 -50.01 2.80 4.73
N SER A 67 -49.50 1.98 5.65
CA SER A 67 -49.95 1.95 7.04
C SER A 67 -49.60 3.23 7.78
N LYS A 68 -48.50 3.94 7.47
CA LYS A 68 -48.04 5.10 8.26
C LYS A 68 -49.10 6.19 8.48
N ARG A 69 -49.84 6.55 7.43
CA ARG A 69 -50.97 7.50 7.54
C ARG A 69 -52.13 6.90 8.33
N LYS A 70 -52.37 5.59 8.20
CA LYS A 70 -53.46 4.89 8.88
C LYS A 70 -53.14 4.71 10.38
N THR A 71 -51.93 4.28 10.74
CA THR A 71 -51.42 4.22 12.11
C THR A 71 -51.31 5.60 12.74
N GLU A 72 -50.94 6.65 11.99
CA GLU A 72 -50.92 8.01 12.54
C GLU A 72 -52.33 8.58 12.75
N VAL A 73 -53.28 8.28 11.86
CA VAL A 73 -54.71 8.59 12.08
C VAL A 73 -55.27 7.79 13.25
N ASP A 74 -54.93 6.50 13.37
CA ASP A 74 -55.32 5.66 14.50
C ASP A 74 -54.67 6.11 15.80
N TYR A 75 -53.42 6.58 15.76
CA TYR A 75 -52.72 7.17 16.90
C TYR A 75 -53.36 8.49 17.30
N GLN A 76 -53.69 9.37 16.35
CA GLN A 76 -54.43 10.61 16.61
C GLN A 76 -55.83 10.33 17.17
N ARG A 77 -56.51 9.28 16.68
CA ARG A 77 -57.81 8.84 17.19
C ARG A 77 -57.68 8.31 18.62
N LYS A 78 -56.70 7.44 18.89
CA LYS A 78 -56.39 6.92 20.24
C LYS A 78 -55.95 8.03 21.19
N SER A 79 -55.18 9.01 20.71
CA SER A 79 -54.75 10.20 21.46
C SER A 79 -55.96 11.06 21.87
N ARG A 80 -56.91 11.28 20.97
CA ARG A 80 -58.18 11.99 21.28
C ARG A 80 -59.08 11.21 22.24
N GLN A 81 -58.98 9.88 22.26
CA GLN A 81 -59.70 8.99 23.17
C GLN A 81 -58.94 8.71 24.48
N CYS A 82 -57.72 9.22 24.63
CA CYS A 82 -56.89 8.96 25.79
C CYS A 82 -57.40 9.74 27.00
N SER A 83 -57.96 9.03 27.97
CA SER A 83 -58.41 9.60 29.26
C SER A 83 -57.29 9.64 30.31
N LEU A 84 -56.07 9.24 29.96
CA LEU A 84 -54.92 9.20 30.86
C LEU A 84 -54.44 10.64 31.14
N ARG A 85 -54.40 11.01 32.42
CA ARG A 85 -54.01 12.36 32.88
C ARG A 85 -52.53 12.49 33.24
N SER A 86 -51.80 11.38 33.34
CA SER A 86 -50.38 11.33 33.72
C SER A 86 -49.56 10.68 32.62
N TRP A 87 -48.44 11.30 32.28
CA TRP A 87 -47.45 10.79 31.34
C TRP A 87 -46.12 10.63 32.09
N GLU A 88 -45.40 9.55 31.81
CA GLU A 88 -44.06 9.33 32.32
C GLU A 88 -43.12 9.08 31.13
N ILE A 89 -41.86 9.49 31.28
CA ILE A 89 -40.86 9.29 30.23
C ILE A 89 -40.51 7.80 30.21
N ALA A 90 -40.77 7.12 29.10
CA ALA A 90 -40.55 5.68 28.97
C ALA A 90 -39.05 5.30 28.92
N GLU A 91 -38.19 6.18 28.41
CA GLU A 91 -36.75 5.95 28.39
C GLU A 91 -36.14 6.29 29.75
N PRO A 92 -35.53 5.32 30.46
CA PRO A 92 -34.89 5.60 31.73
C PRO A 92 -33.64 6.48 31.52
N PRO A 93 -33.35 7.42 32.44
CA PRO A 93 -32.10 8.17 32.39
C PRO A 93 -30.90 7.23 32.62
N PRO A 94 -29.68 7.62 32.19
CA PRO A 94 -28.47 6.84 32.44
C PRO A 94 -28.32 6.52 33.93
N THR A 95 -27.93 5.28 34.23
CA THR A 95 -27.79 4.85 35.62
C THR A 95 -26.60 5.54 36.29
N LEU A 96 -26.67 5.72 37.62
CA LEU A 96 -25.55 6.27 38.40
C LEU A 96 -24.25 5.47 38.19
N GLN A 97 -24.37 4.15 38.02
CA GLN A 97 -23.22 3.27 37.78
C GLN A 97 -22.59 3.52 36.42
N GLU A 98 -23.38 3.63 35.35
CA GLU A 98 -22.86 3.97 34.01
C GLU A 98 -22.16 5.33 34.01
N VAL A 99 -22.72 6.32 34.70
CA VAL A 99 -22.11 7.66 34.82
C VAL A 99 -20.81 7.59 35.61
N ARG A 100 -20.76 6.81 36.70
CA ARG A 100 -19.53 6.57 37.47
C ARG A 100 -18.49 5.85 36.64
N ASP A 101 -18.85 4.81 35.90
CA ASP A 101 -17.93 4.06 35.05
C ASP A 101 -17.40 4.94 33.92
N TRP A 102 -18.28 5.72 33.27
CA TRP A 102 -17.88 6.73 32.29
C TRP A 102 -16.93 7.76 32.91
N TRP A 103 -17.21 8.25 34.12
CA TRP A 103 -16.38 9.21 34.83
C TRP A 103 -15.02 8.63 35.22
N VAL A 104 -14.97 7.39 35.69
CA VAL A 104 -13.73 6.66 35.99
C VAL A 104 -12.92 6.42 34.72
N VAL A 105 -13.56 6.04 33.61
CA VAL A 105 -12.89 5.90 32.31
C VAL A 105 -12.35 7.25 31.82
N LYS A 106 -13.11 8.33 31.99
CA LYS A 106 -12.69 9.70 31.65
C LYS A 106 -11.51 10.14 32.51
N GLN A 107 -11.59 9.97 33.83
CA GLN A 107 -10.49 10.26 34.76
C GLN A 107 -9.27 9.39 34.47
N ARG A 108 -9.41 8.11 34.13
CA ARG A 108 -8.30 7.26 33.72
C ARG A 108 -7.66 7.76 32.42
N LYS A 109 -8.45 8.23 31.45
CA LYS A 109 -7.94 8.85 30.22
C LYS A 109 -7.19 10.14 30.52
N GLU A 110 -7.75 11.01 31.36
CA GLU A 110 -7.13 12.28 31.78
C GLU A 110 -5.86 12.05 32.62
N ALA A 111 -5.89 11.10 33.56
CA ALA A 111 -4.74 10.69 34.37
C ALA A 111 -3.67 10.01 33.52
N SER A 112 -4.02 9.21 32.51
CA SER A 112 -3.04 8.65 31.56
C SER A 112 -2.38 9.73 30.69
N ALA A 113 -3.12 10.81 30.38
CA ALA A 113 -2.57 11.98 29.69
C ALA A 113 -1.62 12.76 30.61
N HIS A 114 -1.96 12.93 31.90
CA HIS A 114 -1.11 13.58 32.90
C HIS A 114 0.10 12.74 33.34
N TYR A 115 -0.03 11.41 33.45
CA TYR A 115 1.08 10.51 33.78
C TYR A 115 2.10 10.41 32.63
N SER A 116 1.62 10.54 31.39
CA SER A 116 2.50 10.70 30.22
C SER A 116 3.26 12.05 30.24
N GLN A 117 2.65 13.13 30.75
CA GLN A 117 3.33 14.41 30.95
C GLN A 117 4.33 14.40 32.13
N ASN A 118 4.03 13.73 33.25
CA ASN A 118 4.92 13.75 34.43
C ASN A 118 6.13 12.82 34.29
N LYS A 119 6.06 11.77 33.45
CA LYS A 119 7.25 10.97 33.11
C LYS A 119 8.21 11.72 32.16
N GLU A 120 7.71 12.72 31.42
CA GLU A 120 8.52 13.59 30.54
C GLU A 120 9.32 14.66 31.31
N ILE A 121 8.95 14.98 32.57
CA ILE A 121 9.69 15.97 33.39
C ILE A 121 10.91 15.35 34.09
N ALA A 122 10.88 14.04 34.36
CA ALA A 122 12.00 13.33 35.00
C ALA A 122 13.09 12.86 34.02
N SER A 123 12.84 12.90 32.71
CA SER A 123 13.84 12.61 31.68
C SER A 123 13.97 13.81 30.73
N ALA A 124 14.85 14.75 31.07
CA ALA A 124 15.29 15.77 30.14
C ALA A 124 15.84 15.10 28.88
N GLY A 125 15.08 15.16 27.77
CA GLY A 125 15.54 14.74 26.45
C GLY A 125 14.68 13.76 25.65
N SER A 126 13.34 13.78 25.70
CA SER A 126 12.55 13.18 24.58
C SER A 126 11.11 13.67 24.48
N ILE A 127 10.86 14.39 23.38
CA ILE A 127 9.65 14.45 22.52
C ILE A 127 8.29 14.34 23.22
N ALA A 128 7.65 15.51 23.41
CA ALA A 128 6.25 15.65 23.77
C ALA A 128 5.33 14.79 22.86
N SER A 129 4.58 13.88 23.48
CA SER A 129 3.52 13.10 22.83
C SER A 129 2.36 14.00 22.36
N GLN A 130 2.51 14.61 21.19
CA GLN A 130 1.41 15.26 20.47
C GLN A 130 0.37 14.24 20.01
N LYS A 131 -0.92 14.63 20.01
CA LYS A 131 -1.99 13.88 19.34
C LYS A 131 -1.50 13.51 17.94
N PRO A 132 -1.64 12.24 17.52
CA PRO A 132 -1.11 11.83 16.23
C PRO A 132 -1.77 12.68 15.14
N PHE A 133 -0.96 13.38 14.34
CA PHE A 133 -1.39 14.02 13.11
C PHE A 133 -1.84 12.93 12.13
N LEU A 134 -3.03 12.39 12.39
CA LEU A 134 -3.74 11.46 11.53
C LEU A 134 -4.28 12.22 10.32
N SER A 135 -4.49 11.47 9.24
CA SER A 135 -5.30 11.92 8.12
C SER A 135 -6.59 12.58 8.59
N GLN A 136 -6.98 13.69 7.96
CA GLN A 136 -8.23 14.41 8.25
C GLN A 136 -9.47 13.60 7.83
N ILE A 137 -9.24 12.56 7.02
CA ILE A 137 -10.21 11.53 6.67
C ILE A 137 -10.31 10.54 7.84
N LEU A 138 -11.53 10.34 8.32
CA LEU A 138 -11.79 9.42 9.42
C LEU A 138 -11.70 7.98 8.92
N GLY A 139 -10.49 7.41 8.85
CA GLY A 139 -10.30 6.00 8.53
C GLY A 139 -10.60 5.07 9.70
N ALA A 140 -10.53 3.76 9.45
CA ALA A 140 -10.50 2.79 10.54
C ALA A 140 -9.29 3.02 11.45
N THR A 141 -9.42 2.68 12.74
CA THR A 141 -8.30 2.73 13.68
C THR A 141 -7.17 1.88 13.10
N PRO A 142 -5.99 2.46 12.82
CA PRO A 142 -4.89 1.71 12.24
C PRO A 142 -4.49 0.59 13.20
N LYS A 143 -4.04 -0.57 12.66
CA LYS A 143 -3.60 -1.72 13.46
C LYS A 143 -2.59 -1.33 14.55
N ASN A 144 -1.79 -0.29 14.28
CA ASN A 144 -0.78 0.31 15.18
C ASN A 144 -0.93 1.84 15.25
N LYS A 145 -0.45 2.48 16.33
CA LYS A 145 -0.53 3.94 16.62
C LYS A 145 -0.12 4.85 15.44
N HIS A 146 0.80 4.40 14.59
CA HIS A 146 1.35 5.15 13.46
C HIS A 146 1.05 4.53 12.08
N ALA A 147 0.15 3.53 12.01
CA ALA A 147 -0.23 2.84 10.77
C ALA A 147 0.94 2.20 10.00
N PHE A 148 1.97 1.70 10.72
CA PHE A 148 3.04 0.93 10.11
C PHE A 148 2.47 -0.31 9.40
N LYS A 149 2.80 -0.47 8.11
CA LYS A 149 2.37 -1.61 7.30
C LYS A 149 3.15 -2.88 7.65
N TYR A 150 4.40 -2.73 8.06
CA TYR A 150 5.29 -3.81 8.44
C TYR A 150 5.66 -3.64 9.91
N SER A 151 5.78 -4.74 10.63
CA SER A 151 6.31 -4.74 11.99
C SER A 151 7.83 -4.81 11.93
N GLN A 152 8.52 -4.03 12.75
CA GLN A 152 9.96 -4.22 12.96
C GLN A 152 10.16 -5.57 13.63
N LYS A 153 11.16 -6.31 13.17
CA LYS A 153 11.66 -7.45 13.93
C LYS A 153 12.50 -6.84 15.06
N LYS A 154 12.21 -7.16 16.32
CA LYS A 154 13.04 -6.67 17.43
C LYS A 154 14.45 -7.24 17.28
N ARG A 155 15.48 -6.39 17.26
CA ARG A 155 16.88 -6.82 17.41
C ARG A 155 17.00 -7.72 18.65
N THR A 156 17.63 -8.88 18.51
CA THR A 156 17.95 -9.77 19.63
C THR A 156 19.45 -9.88 19.81
N THR A 157 19.88 -9.69 21.05
CA THR A 157 21.26 -9.70 21.53
C THR A 157 21.59 -11.03 22.21
N SER A 158 21.47 -12.16 21.50
CA SER A 158 21.90 -13.43 22.08
C SER A 158 22.06 -14.50 21.01
N VAL A 159 23.26 -15.08 21.01
CA VAL A 159 23.78 -16.21 20.23
C VAL A 159 24.43 -15.81 18.89
N GLN A 160 25.76 -15.81 18.88
CA GLN A 160 26.58 -15.78 17.67
C GLN A 160 26.59 -17.19 17.08
N HIS A 161 25.95 -17.36 15.92
CA HIS A 161 26.28 -18.47 15.03
C HIS A 161 27.44 -18.06 14.12
N GLU A 162 28.35 -18.98 13.81
CA GLU A 162 29.39 -18.85 12.78
C GLU A 162 28.80 -18.77 11.36
N ALA A 163 27.91 -17.81 11.11
CA ALA A 163 27.49 -17.50 9.75
C ALA A 163 28.48 -16.46 9.21
N GLN A 164 29.37 -16.89 8.31
CA GLN A 164 30.13 -15.98 7.45
C GLN A 164 29.12 -15.14 6.65
N TYR A 165 28.81 -13.92 7.09
CA TYR A 165 27.99 -13.01 6.31
C TYR A 165 28.86 -12.22 5.33
N MET A 166 28.30 -12.00 4.13
CA MET A 166 28.93 -11.21 3.08
C MET A 166 29.12 -9.77 3.55
N SER A 167 30.33 -9.25 3.40
CA SER A 167 30.63 -7.86 3.76
C SER A 167 29.88 -6.89 2.83
N THR A 168 29.33 -5.81 3.40
CA THR A 168 28.49 -4.87 2.66
C THR A 168 28.99 -3.44 2.81
N MET A 169 29.19 -2.75 1.69
CA MET A 169 29.58 -1.35 1.63
C MET A 169 28.50 -0.53 0.93
N SER A 170 28.05 0.55 1.56
CA SER A 170 27.13 1.54 0.99
C SER A 170 27.87 2.84 0.66
N LEU A 171 27.47 3.52 -0.41
CA LEU A 171 28.06 4.78 -0.84
C LEU A 171 26.98 5.81 -1.21
N GLU A 172 27.21 7.06 -0.84
CA GLU A 172 26.41 8.22 -1.26
C GLU A 172 27.35 9.38 -1.63
N VAL A 173 26.92 10.24 -2.56
CA VAL A 173 27.77 11.32 -3.10
C VAL A 173 27.08 12.68 -2.94
N HIS A 174 27.85 13.69 -2.56
CA HIS A 174 27.43 15.08 -2.57
C HIS A 174 28.05 15.83 -3.75
N VAL A 175 27.18 16.53 -4.48
CA VAL A 175 27.50 17.31 -5.66
C VAL A 175 26.79 18.66 -5.53
N ASN A 176 27.49 19.73 -5.89
CA ASN A 176 26.90 21.07 -5.96
C ASN A 176 26.08 21.19 -7.25
N SER A 177 24.76 21.35 -7.10
CA SER A 177 23.83 21.49 -8.23
C SER A 177 23.72 22.92 -8.74
N ARG A 178 23.43 23.07 -10.05
CA ARG A 178 23.15 24.34 -10.71
C ARG A 178 21.73 24.85 -10.43
N GLY A 179 21.48 25.27 -9.19
CA GLY A 179 20.19 25.82 -8.79
C GLY A 179 19.13 24.73 -8.59
N ARG A 180 18.10 24.67 -9.45
CA ARG A 180 16.98 23.70 -9.30
C ARG A 180 17.19 22.39 -10.08
N LEU A 181 18.21 22.32 -10.92
CA LEU A 181 18.50 21.15 -11.74
C LEU A 181 19.04 20.01 -10.88
N VAL A 182 18.74 18.78 -11.29
CA VAL A 182 19.32 17.57 -10.72
C VAL A 182 20.80 17.50 -11.14
N PRO A 183 21.73 17.08 -10.25
CA PRO A 183 23.14 16.96 -10.59
C PRO A 183 23.39 16.19 -11.89
N ASN A 184 24.14 16.79 -12.82
CA ASN A 184 24.53 16.20 -14.10
C ASN A 184 26.00 15.72 -14.05
N PRO A 185 26.28 14.41 -14.18
CA PRO A 185 27.64 13.86 -14.18
C PRO A 185 28.56 14.43 -15.27
N GLU A 186 28.05 15.03 -16.34
CA GLU A 186 28.91 15.65 -17.37
C GLU A 186 29.47 17.01 -16.92
N GLU A 187 28.75 17.73 -16.08
CA GLU A 187 29.07 19.11 -15.73
C GLU A 187 29.44 19.26 -14.24
N ASP A 188 28.64 18.69 -13.34
CA ASP A 188 28.69 18.97 -11.91
C ASP A 188 29.70 18.06 -11.18
N GLU A 189 30.69 18.69 -10.51
CA GLU A 189 31.81 18.02 -9.83
C GLU A 189 31.45 17.45 -8.46
N ILE A 190 32.01 16.28 -8.15
CA ILE A 190 31.89 15.65 -6.84
C ILE A 190 32.68 16.44 -5.80
N GLN A 191 32.02 16.75 -4.69
CA GLN A 191 32.61 17.51 -3.59
C GLN A 191 32.93 16.61 -2.39
N CYS A 192 32.04 15.66 -2.08
CA CYS A 192 32.25 14.68 -1.00
C CYS A 192 31.72 13.30 -1.39
N ILE A 193 32.44 12.26 -0.99
CA ILE A 193 32.02 10.86 -1.08
C ILE A 193 31.84 10.34 0.34
N PHE A 194 30.64 9.86 0.65
CA PHE A 194 30.30 9.26 1.95
C PHE A 194 30.20 7.76 1.77
N TRP A 195 30.96 7.01 2.56
CA TRP A 195 30.91 5.55 2.52
C TRP A 195 30.70 4.97 3.92
N ALA A 196 30.03 3.83 3.97
CA ALA A 196 29.93 3.02 5.18
C ALA A 196 30.12 1.56 4.80
N THR A 197 30.86 0.82 5.61
CA THR A 197 31.09 -0.61 5.43
C THR A 197 30.76 -1.35 6.70
N LYS A 198 30.21 -2.54 6.52
CA LYS A 198 30.02 -3.52 7.58
C LYS A 198 30.72 -4.81 7.17
N SER A 199 31.68 -5.21 7.98
CA SER A 199 32.29 -6.53 7.96
C SER A 199 32.13 -7.18 9.33
N ASP A 200 32.04 -8.50 9.36
CA ASP A 200 31.89 -9.24 10.62
C ASP A 200 33.24 -9.66 11.23
N GLU A 201 34.37 -9.29 10.60
CA GLU A 201 35.70 -9.77 10.98
C GLU A 201 36.37 -9.05 12.17
N ASN A 202 35.71 -8.10 12.86
CA ASN A 202 36.33 -7.40 13.99
C ASN A 202 35.54 -7.56 15.30
N SER A 203 35.83 -8.63 16.05
CA SER A 203 35.66 -8.67 17.51
C SER A 203 36.78 -9.46 18.19
N GLN A 204 38.04 -9.02 18.00
CA GLN A 204 39.16 -9.47 18.86
C GLN A 204 39.33 -8.62 20.12
N ASP A 205 38.77 -7.41 20.19
CA ASP A 205 38.78 -6.59 21.40
C ASP A 205 37.40 -6.58 22.05
N GLY A 206 37.30 -7.11 23.27
CA GLY A 206 36.07 -7.30 24.06
C GLY A 206 35.31 -6.04 24.49
N SER A 207 35.38 -4.94 23.74
CA SER A 207 34.55 -3.76 23.94
C SER A 207 33.43 -3.72 22.88
N GLN A 208 32.25 -4.18 23.28
CA GLN A 208 31.03 -4.10 22.45
C GLN A 208 30.60 -2.63 22.30
N LEU A 209 31.05 -1.96 21.24
CA LEU A 209 30.40 -0.75 20.75
C LEU A 209 29.21 -1.16 19.85
N PRO A 210 28.00 -0.60 20.05
CA PRO A 210 26.76 -1.05 19.41
C PRO A 210 26.61 -0.66 17.92
N ASP A 211 27.68 -0.20 17.25
CA ASP A 211 27.67 0.29 15.87
C ASP A 211 28.86 -0.34 15.11
N SER A 212 28.74 -1.61 14.71
CA SER A 212 29.76 -2.37 13.96
C SER A 212 29.95 -1.89 12.51
N THR A 213 29.53 -0.66 12.21
CA THR A 213 29.56 -0.06 10.87
C THR A 213 30.63 1.02 10.86
N LEU A 214 31.71 0.73 10.14
CA LEU A 214 32.76 1.71 9.84
C LEU A 214 32.22 2.69 8.80
N ALA A 215 32.48 3.98 8.97
CA ALA A 215 32.05 5.00 8.02
C ALA A 215 33.13 6.08 7.87
N GLY A 216 33.26 6.61 6.66
CA GLY A 216 34.24 7.62 6.33
C GLY A 216 33.74 8.59 5.26
N ILE A 217 34.48 9.67 5.11
CA ILE A 217 34.18 10.76 4.19
C ILE A 217 35.46 11.07 3.41
N ILE A 218 35.36 11.13 2.09
CA ILE A 218 36.41 11.66 1.21
C ILE A 218 35.95 13.04 0.77
N VAL A 219 36.76 14.06 1.00
CA VAL A 219 36.46 15.46 0.70
C VAL A 219 37.43 15.96 -0.36
N VAL A 220 36.90 16.56 -1.42
CA VAL A 220 37.68 17.26 -2.43
C VAL A 220 37.93 18.69 -1.93
N SER A 221 39.19 19.05 -1.70
CA SER A 221 39.57 20.36 -1.16
C SER A 221 40.98 20.73 -1.61
N GLU A 222 41.12 21.74 -2.48
CA GLU A 222 42.42 22.23 -2.94
C GLU A 222 43.24 22.89 -1.81
N ASP A 223 42.59 23.71 -0.98
CA ASP A 223 43.24 24.49 0.09
C ASP A 223 43.22 23.81 1.48
N GLY A 224 42.66 22.60 1.57
CA GLY A 224 42.46 21.85 2.82
C GLY A 224 41.57 22.45 3.90
N GLU A 225 41.13 23.70 3.76
CA GLU A 225 40.31 24.39 4.75
C GLU A 225 38.96 23.68 4.98
N THR A 226 38.33 23.21 3.90
CA THR A 226 37.04 22.51 3.95
C THR A 226 37.16 21.20 4.70
N ALA A 227 38.22 20.43 4.46
CA ALA A 227 38.47 19.17 5.17
C ALA A 227 38.69 19.40 6.68
N GLN A 228 39.45 20.43 7.06
CA GLN A 228 39.62 20.81 8.47
C GLN A 228 38.30 21.19 9.13
N ARG A 229 37.45 21.94 8.43
CA ARG A 229 36.11 22.30 8.92
C ARG A 229 35.25 21.05 9.15
N ILE A 230 35.30 20.08 8.24
CA ILE A 230 34.54 18.82 8.34
C ILE A 230 35.06 17.96 9.51
N ARG A 231 36.38 17.81 9.68
CA ARG A 231 37.02 17.08 10.80
C ARG A 231 36.57 17.57 12.17
N ARG A 232 36.26 18.87 12.32
CA ARG A 232 35.76 19.44 13.59
C ARG A 232 34.31 19.04 13.92
N HIS A 233 33.52 18.64 12.92
CA HIS A 233 32.09 18.35 13.08
C HIS A 233 31.77 16.86 13.18
N THR A 234 32.69 15.98 12.74
CA THR A 234 32.46 14.53 12.71
C THR A 234 33.60 13.82 13.42
N LYS A 235 33.27 12.67 14.04
CA LYS A 235 34.26 11.75 14.61
C LYS A 235 34.67 10.64 13.62
N LEU A 236 34.20 10.74 12.38
CA LEU A 236 34.44 9.74 11.35
C LEU A 236 35.80 9.99 10.69
N GLU A 237 36.32 8.99 10.00
CA GLU A 237 37.50 9.15 9.16
C GLU A 237 37.22 10.16 8.05
N VAL A 238 38.02 11.21 7.96
CA VAL A 238 37.92 12.25 6.91
C VAL A 238 39.22 12.28 6.13
N VAL A 239 39.16 11.74 4.92
CA VAL A 239 40.26 11.77 3.95
C VAL A 239 40.08 13.01 3.06
N GLU A 240 41.18 13.68 2.80
CA GLU A 240 41.25 14.93 2.05
C GLU A 240 42.07 14.68 0.81
N GLU A 241 41.52 15.03 -0.35
CA GLU A 241 42.17 14.88 -1.65
C GLU A 241 42.08 16.21 -2.43
N PRO A 242 43.13 16.58 -3.18
CA PRO A 242 43.19 17.87 -3.85
C PRO A 242 42.28 17.93 -5.09
N SER A 243 42.04 16.79 -5.76
CA SER A 243 41.23 16.73 -6.98
C SER A 243 40.12 15.67 -6.90
N GLU A 244 39.09 15.85 -7.74
CA GLU A 244 38.00 14.87 -7.92
C GLU A 244 38.52 13.50 -8.37
N LEU A 245 39.56 13.47 -9.23
CA LEU A 245 40.17 12.23 -9.70
C LEU A 245 40.90 11.50 -8.57
N ASP A 246 41.65 12.23 -7.74
CA ASP A 246 42.35 11.65 -6.59
C ASP A 246 41.35 11.09 -5.57
N ALA A 247 40.22 11.78 -5.36
CA ALA A 247 39.13 11.25 -4.53
C ALA A 247 38.53 9.94 -5.07
N MET A 248 38.42 9.78 -6.40
CA MET A 248 37.99 8.53 -7.02
C MET A 248 39.03 7.41 -6.84
N VAL A 249 40.32 7.71 -7.03
CA VAL A 249 41.43 6.77 -6.80
C VAL A 249 41.47 6.33 -5.34
N ARG A 250 41.31 7.27 -4.41
CA ARG A 250 41.24 6.96 -2.98
C ARG A 250 40.04 6.07 -2.64
N MET A 251 38.90 6.28 -3.30
CA MET A 251 37.76 5.37 -3.16
C MET A 251 38.08 3.96 -3.68
N ILE A 252 38.82 3.83 -4.78
CA ILE A 252 39.30 2.52 -5.28
C ILE A 252 40.19 1.84 -4.23
N GLU A 253 41.12 2.57 -3.62
CA GLU A 253 41.97 2.05 -2.54
C GLU A 253 41.13 1.55 -1.38
N ILE A 254 40.16 2.34 -0.90
CA ILE A 254 39.26 1.97 0.19
C ILE A 254 38.49 0.68 -0.14
N VAL A 255 37.94 0.56 -1.35
CA VAL A 255 37.24 -0.66 -1.80
C VAL A 255 38.20 -1.85 -1.83
N ARG A 256 39.46 -1.67 -2.26
CA ARG A 256 40.46 -2.74 -2.30
C ARG A 256 40.95 -3.15 -0.91
N THR A 257 41.08 -2.20 0.02
CA THR A 257 41.52 -2.44 1.40
C THR A 257 40.48 -3.19 2.20
N TYR A 258 39.21 -2.77 2.15
CA TYR A 258 38.13 -3.42 2.90
C TYR A 258 37.52 -4.64 2.17
N ASP A 259 37.81 -4.79 0.87
CA ASP A 259 37.36 -5.85 -0.03
C ASP A 259 35.89 -6.30 0.11
N PRO A 260 34.90 -5.39 0.06
CA PRO A 260 33.50 -5.73 0.29
C PRO A 260 32.93 -6.68 -0.77
N ASP A 261 32.17 -7.69 -0.34
CA ASP A 261 31.48 -8.63 -1.25
C ASP A 261 30.29 -7.97 -1.96
N VAL A 262 29.59 -7.07 -1.26
CA VAL A 262 28.40 -6.37 -1.73
C VAL A 262 28.64 -4.87 -1.71
N LEU A 263 28.45 -4.23 -2.86
CA LEU A 263 28.36 -2.79 -3.03
C LEU A 263 26.90 -2.39 -3.17
N ALA A 264 26.43 -1.51 -2.29
CA ALA A 264 25.04 -1.09 -2.20
C ALA A 264 24.90 0.45 -2.25
N GLY A 265 23.72 0.92 -2.59
CA GLY A 265 23.33 2.32 -2.49
C GLY A 265 21.82 2.42 -2.66
N TYR A 266 21.21 3.50 -2.18
CA TYR A 266 19.77 3.63 -2.27
C TYR A 266 19.30 3.58 -3.73
N GLU A 267 19.89 4.43 -4.59
CA GLU A 267 19.71 4.51 -6.04
C GLU A 267 21.10 4.47 -6.71
N VAL A 268 21.39 3.37 -7.42
CA VAL A 268 22.72 3.04 -7.94
C VAL A 268 22.93 3.48 -9.39
N HIS A 269 21.88 3.81 -10.15
CA HIS A 269 21.99 4.11 -11.58
C HIS A 269 22.33 5.57 -11.83
N GLY A 270 21.58 6.50 -11.25
CA GLY A 270 21.76 7.94 -11.40
C GLY A 270 22.23 8.66 -10.16
N SER A 271 22.47 7.93 -9.06
CA SER A 271 23.09 8.45 -7.84
C SER A 271 24.16 7.47 -7.35
N SER A 272 24.76 7.76 -6.19
CA SER A 272 25.79 6.92 -5.55
C SER A 272 26.89 6.44 -6.51
N TRP A 273 26.98 5.12 -6.74
CA TRP A 273 27.97 4.48 -7.60
C TRP A 273 27.81 4.84 -9.08
N GLY A 274 26.57 4.95 -9.57
CA GLY A 274 26.30 5.27 -10.97
C GLY A 274 26.78 6.67 -11.34
N TYR A 275 26.56 7.63 -10.44
CA TYR A 275 27.08 9.00 -10.62
C TYR A 275 28.62 9.01 -10.69
N LEU A 276 29.29 8.30 -9.77
CA LEU A 276 30.75 8.18 -9.74
C LEU A 276 31.30 7.59 -11.05
N VAL A 277 30.69 6.50 -11.53
CA VAL A 277 31.08 5.79 -12.76
C VAL A 277 30.81 6.64 -14.01
N GLU A 278 29.66 7.31 -14.11
CA GLU A 278 29.35 8.21 -15.22
C GLU A 278 30.33 9.39 -15.26
N ARG A 279 30.59 10.03 -14.10
CA ARG A 279 31.52 11.18 -13.99
C ARG A 279 32.93 10.82 -14.44
N ALA A 280 33.46 9.69 -13.95
CA ALA A 280 34.80 9.22 -14.30
C ALA A 280 34.95 8.94 -15.81
N ARG A 281 33.91 8.36 -16.42
CA ARG A 281 33.90 8.08 -17.85
C ARG A 281 33.81 9.35 -18.70
N HIS A 282 32.87 10.24 -18.40
CA HIS A 282 32.63 11.42 -19.24
C HIS A 282 33.75 12.46 -19.15
N LYS A 283 34.31 12.69 -17.95
CA LYS A 283 35.33 13.73 -17.74
C LYS A 283 36.77 13.22 -17.89
N TYR A 284 37.03 11.98 -17.51
CA TYR A 284 38.41 11.44 -17.41
C TYR A 284 38.65 10.19 -18.29
N ASP A 285 37.64 9.72 -19.03
CA ASP A 285 37.67 8.45 -19.79
C ASP A 285 38.16 7.26 -18.94
N TYR A 286 37.80 7.26 -17.66
CA TYR A 286 38.32 6.33 -16.67
C TYR A 286 37.28 5.28 -16.27
N ASN A 287 37.57 4.00 -16.47
CA ASN A 287 36.65 2.91 -16.19
C ASN A 287 36.74 2.42 -14.74
N LEU A 288 36.01 3.08 -13.84
CA LEU A 288 35.95 2.70 -12.43
C LEU A 288 35.41 1.29 -12.17
N CYS A 289 34.54 0.74 -13.04
CA CYS A 289 33.99 -0.61 -12.82
C CYS A 289 35.09 -1.69 -12.89
N ASP A 290 36.07 -1.49 -13.76
CA ASP A 290 37.19 -2.41 -13.92
C ASP A 290 38.15 -2.28 -12.74
N GLU A 291 38.38 -1.06 -12.26
CA GLU A 291 39.26 -0.77 -11.12
C GLU A 291 38.70 -1.24 -9.77
N PHE A 292 37.39 -1.12 -9.56
CA PHE A 292 36.71 -1.68 -8.38
C PHE A 292 36.67 -3.22 -8.41
N SER A 293 36.91 -3.84 -9.55
CA SER A 293 36.83 -5.28 -9.67
C SER A 293 37.96 -6.00 -8.92
N ARG A 294 37.74 -7.27 -8.56
CA ARG A 294 38.78 -8.13 -7.97
C ARG A 294 39.78 -8.65 -9.01
N MET A 295 39.62 -8.31 -10.30
CA MET A 295 40.46 -8.80 -11.40
C MET A 295 41.15 -7.65 -12.13
N LYS A 296 42.48 -7.74 -12.33
CA LYS A 296 43.27 -6.67 -12.99
C LYS A 296 43.25 -6.70 -14.51
N THR A 297 42.96 -7.87 -15.10
CA THR A 297 43.05 -8.10 -16.55
C THR A 297 41.82 -8.91 -16.96
N GLN A 298 41.04 -8.40 -17.92
CA GLN A 298 39.79 -9.00 -18.46
C GLN A 298 38.47 -8.70 -17.74
N SER A 299 38.34 -7.57 -17.05
CA SER A 299 37.03 -7.04 -16.69
C SER A 299 36.36 -6.45 -17.94
N HIS A 300 35.28 -7.08 -18.40
CA HIS A 300 34.34 -6.44 -19.33
C HIS A 300 33.22 -5.82 -18.49
N GLY A 301 33.55 -4.80 -17.69
CA GLY A 301 32.54 -3.98 -17.01
C GLY A 301 31.57 -3.44 -18.06
N ARG A 302 30.31 -3.91 -18.05
CA ARG A 302 29.28 -3.42 -18.98
C ARG A 302 28.47 -2.33 -18.28
N PHE A 303 28.47 -1.14 -18.87
CA PHE A 303 27.66 -0.01 -18.42
C PHE A 303 26.85 0.54 -19.59
N GLY A 304 25.53 0.71 -19.42
CA GLY A 304 24.65 1.29 -20.42
C GLY A 304 23.31 0.57 -20.59
N LYS A 305 22.26 1.37 -20.85
CA LYS A 305 20.84 0.94 -20.99
C LYS A 305 20.63 -0.08 -22.11
N GLU A 306 21.44 -0.05 -23.16
CA GLU A 306 21.32 -0.90 -24.36
C GLU A 306 21.99 -2.26 -24.21
N ALA A 307 23.07 -2.35 -23.42
CA ALA A 307 23.85 -3.58 -23.26
C ALA A 307 23.19 -4.62 -22.33
N ASP A 308 22.42 -4.17 -21.33
CA ASP A 308 21.64 -5.02 -20.42
C ASP A 308 20.30 -4.37 -20.04
N ARG A 309 19.38 -4.31 -21.01
CA ARG A 309 18.04 -3.75 -20.82
C ARG A 309 17.25 -4.45 -19.70
N TRP A 310 17.47 -5.75 -19.50
CA TRP A 310 16.79 -6.50 -18.43
C TRP A 310 17.33 -6.10 -17.05
N GLY A 311 18.66 -6.05 -16.89
CA GLY A 311 19.32 -5.59 -15.68
C GLY A 311 18.92 -4.15 -15.31
N PHE A 312 18.86 -3.24 -16.27
CA PHE A 312 18.40 -1.86 -16.05
C PHE A 312 16.96 -1.79 -15.51
N ASN A 313 16.07 -2.62 -16.05
CA ASN A 313 14.66 -2.57 -15.71
C ASN A 313 14.35 -3.23 -14.35
N THR A 314 15.18 -4.17 -13.90
CA THR A 314 14.83 -5.07 -12.78
C THR A 314 15.84 -5.08 -11.63
N THR A 315 17.12 -4.82 -11.88
CA THR A 315 18.23 -4.92 -10.90
C THR A 315 19.23 -3.78 -11.13
N SER A 316 20.54 -4.06 -11.21
CA SER A 316 21.56 -3.08 -11.58
C SER A 316 22.22 -3.46 -12.91
N THR A 317 22.42 -2.51 -13.83
CA THR A 317 23.26 -2.70 -15.03
C THR A 317 24.73 -2.72 -14.68
N ILE A 318 25.12 -1.98 -13.64
CA ILE A 318 26.51 -1.89 -13.19
C ILE A 318 26.95 -3.28 -12.70
N ARG A 319 28.00 -3.80 -13.33
CA ARG A 319 28.62 -5.08 -12.99
C ARG A 319 30.08 -4.85 -12.66
N VAL A 320 30.45 -5.20 -11.44
CA VAL A 320 31.83 -5.16 -10.95
C VAL A 320 32.28 -6.60 -10.77
N THR A 321 33.29 -7.05 -11.53
CA THR A 321 33.72 -8.44 -11.49
C THR A 321 34.23 -8.81 -10.10
N GLY A 322 33.69 -9.89 -9.54
CA GLY A 322 34.02 -10.37 -8.19
C GLY A 322 33.24 -9.73 -7.05
N ARG A 323 32.36 -8.74 -7.32
CA ARG A 323 31.51 -8.07 -6.31
C ARG A 323 30.06 -8.01 -6.76
N HIS A 324 29.13 -8.02 -5.81
CA HIS A 324 27.70 -7.89 -6.10
C HIS A 324 27.23 -6.45 -5.97
N MET A 325 26.49 -5.95 -6.94
CA MET A 325 25.86 -4.63 -6.89
C MET A 325 24.39 -4.77 -6.46
N ILE A 326 23.97 -4.07 -5.41
CA ILE A 326 22.57 -4.05 -4.94
C ILE A 326 22.02 -2.63 -5.02
N ASN A 327 21.01 -2.43 -5.88
CA ASN A 327 20.19 -1.23 -5.88
C ASN A 327 19.05 -1.40 -4.87
N ILE A 328 19.12 -0.70 -3.73
CA ILE A 328 18.26 -0.95 -2.57
C ILE A 328 16.79 -0.64 -2.88
N TRP A 329 16.48 0.48 -3.54
CA TRP A 329 15.07 0.81 -3.81
C TRP A 329 14.40 -0.24 -4.72
N ARG A 330 15.14 -0.81 -5.68
CA ARG A 330 14.65 -1.89 -6.55
C ARG A 330 14.45 -3.19 -5.78
N ALA A 331 15.37 -3.53 -4.89
CA ALA A 331 15.20 -4.66 -3.99
C ALA A 331 13.95 -4.48 -3.13
N MET A 332 13.78 -3.32 -2.49
CA MET A 332 12.60 -3.00 -1.67
C MET A 332 11.29 -3.00 -2.47
N ARG A 333 11.32 -2.69 -3.77
CA ARG A 333 10.14 -2.81 -4.65
C ARG A 333 9.67 -4.26 -4.81
N GLY A 334 10.58 -5.22 -4.86
CA GLY A 334 10.26 -6.64 -4.90
C GLY A 334 9.72 -7.18 -3.57
N GLU A 335 10.14 -6.59 -2.46
CA GLU A 335 9.87 -7.08 -1.10
C GLU A 335 8.67 -6.42 -0.43
N LEU A 336 8.54 -5.11 -0.58
CA LEU A 336 7.55 -4.29 0.11
C LEU A 336 6.48 -3.82 -0.88
N ASN A 337 5.21 -3.90 -0.48
CA ASN A 337 4.08 -3.33 -1.20
C ASN A 337 3.75 -1.91 -0.70
N LEU A 338 4.50 -0.92 -1.18
CA LEU A 338 4.32 0.51 -0.85
C LEU A 338 3.72 1.30 -2.02
N LEU A 339 3.27 2.54 -1.74
CA LEU A 339 2.78 3.49 -2.74
C LEU A 339 3.93 4.23 -3.44
N GLN A 340 4.96 4.59 -2.69
CA GLN A 340 6.20 5.18 -3.17
C GLN A 340 7.39 4.44 -2.55
N TYR A 341 8.50 4.40 -3.28
CA TYR A 341 9.74 3.71 -2.87
C TYR A 341 10.90 4.70 -2.68
N THR A 342 10.58 5.92 -2.24
CA THR A 342 11.55 6.90 -1.74
C THR A 342 12.15 6.39 -0.42
N MET A 343 13.38 6.83 -0.12
CA MET A 343 14.07 6.43 1.09
C MET A 343 13.28 6.78 2.34
N GLU A 344 12.69 7.98 2.36
CA GLU A 344 11.87 8.49 3.46
C GLU A 344 10.67 7.58 3.75
N ASN A 345 10.02 7.05 2.71
CA ASN A 345 8.85 6.20 2.87
C ASN A 345 9.22 4.76 3.26
N VAL A 346 10.31 4.21 2.71
CA VAL A 346 10.83 2.90 3.09
C VAL A 346 11.29 2.92 4.54
N VAL A 347 12.09 3.91 4.95
CA VAL A 347 12.56 4.09 6.33
C VAL A 347 11.39 4.27 7.29
N TRP A 348 10.35 5.01 6.91
CA TRP A 348 9.14 5.14 7.74
C TRP A 348 8.41 3.81 7.96
N HIS A 349 8.29 2.99 6.93
CA HIS A 349 7.52 1.74 6.99
C HIS A 349 8.31 0.54 7.51
N LEU A 350 9.64 0.54 7.33
CA LEU A 350 10.54 -0.53 7.75
C LEU A 350 11.24 -0.21 9.08
N LEU A 351 11.80 1.00 9.21
CA LEU A 351 12.59 1.42 10.39
C LEU A 351 11.79 2.24 11.42
N HIS A 352 10.50 2.51 11.16
CA HIS A 352 9.59 3.29 12.03
C HIS A 352 10.12 4.67 12.43
N ARG A 353 11.02 5.23 11.61
CA ARG A 353 11.65 6.53 11.81
C ARG A 353 11.26 7.47 10.69
N ARG A 354 10.96 8.73 11.02
CA ARG A 354 10.80 9.78 10.01
C ARG A 354 12.14 10.47 9.81
N ILE A 355 12.50 10.69 8.56
CA ILE A 355 13.70 11.42 8.16
C ILE A 355 13.31 12.62 7.27
N PRO A 356 14.02 13.75 7.36
CA PRO A 356 13.82 14.87 6.46
C PRO A 356 14.42 14.58 5.07
N HIS A 357 13.85 15.21 4.05
CA HIS A 357 14.38 15.26 2.69
C HIS A 357 14.68 16.72 2.34
N TYR A 358 15.80 16.98 1.66
CA TYR A 358 16.16 18.31 1.19
C TYR A 358 16.45 18.30 -0.31
N SER A 359 16.04 19.36 -1.00
CA SER A 359 16.36 19.56 -2.41
C SER A 359 17.88 19.73 -2.63
N TRP A 360 18.35 19.36 -3.82
CA TRP A 360 19.75 19.51 -4.23
C TRP A 360 20.26 20.95 -4.08
N ARG A 361 19.40 21.91 -4.43
CA ARG A 361 19.65 23.35 -4.23
C ARG A 361 20.00 23.66 -2.77
N THR A 362 19.16 23.22 -1.84
CA THR A 362 19.32 23.49 -0.41
C THR A 362 20.62 22.88 0.12
N LEU A 363 20.96 21.66 -0.31
CA LEU A 363 22.21 21.00 0.08
C LEU A 363 23.43 21.77 -0.45
N SER A 364 23.38 22.23 -1.69
CA SER A 364 24.45 23.02 -2.32
C SER A 364 24.62 24.38 -1.63
N ASP A 365 23.50 25.07 -1.34
CA ASP A 365 23.49 26.36 -0.63
C ASP A 365 24.05 26.22 0.80
N TRP A 366 23.78 25.09 1.48
CA TRP A 366 24.32 24.82 2.81
C TRP A 366 25.80 24.46 2.81
N TYR A 367 26.28 23.82 1.75
CA TYR A 367 27.69 23.49 1.62
C TYR A 367 28.54 24.73 1.27
N THR A 368 28.05 25.59 0.39
CA THR A 368 28.80 26.74 -0.16
C THR A 368 28.75 28.01 0.71
N ASN A 369 27.73 28.19 1.55
CA ASN A 369 27.55 29.46 2.28
C ASN A 369 28.55 29.75 3.41
N GLY A 370 29.50 28.84 3.68
CA GLY A 370 30.56 29.00 4.67
C GLY A 370 30.11 28.92 6.15
N ARG A 371 28.82 28.77 6.45
CA ARG A 371 28.32 28.68 7.83
C ARG A 371 28.54 27.28 8.39
N HIS A 372 29.31 27.16 9.47
CA HIS A 372 29.60 25.89 10.14
C HIS A 372 28.35 25.06 10.49
N ARG A 373 27.27 25.72 10.94
CA ARG A 373 26.01 25.05 11.28
C ARG A 373 25.33 24.40 10.08
N ASP A 374 25.42 25.01 8.90
CA ASP A 374 24.78 24.50 7.70
C ASP A 374 25.60 23.35 7.10
N LEU A 375 26.93 23.45 7.12
CA LEU A 375 27.81 22.34 6.79
C LEU A 375 27.52 21.11 7.66
N ALA A 376 27.33 21.29 8.97
CA ALA A 376 26.97 20.21 9.89
C ALA A 376 25.63 19.52 9.51
N LYS A 377 24.67 20.28 8.96
CA LYS A 377 23.39 19.72 8.48
C LYS A 377 23.60 18.81 7.27
N VAL A 378 24.43 19.22 6.30
CA VAL A 378 24.77 18.43 5.10
C VAL A 378 25.50 17.15 5.48
N LEU A 379 26.53 17.25 6.34
CA LEU A 379 27.28 16.09 6.82
C LEU A 379 26.36 15.10 7.53
N ARG A 380 25.54 15.56 8.48
CA ARG A 380 24.59 14.69 9.18
C ARG A 380 23.60 14.03 8.22
N TYR A 381 23.14 14.74 7.19
CA TYR A 381 22.20 14.22 6.21
C TYR A 381 22.78 13.02 5.45
N TYR A 382 23.96 13.16 4.84
CA TYR A 382 24.59 12.09 4.08
C TYR A 382 25.09 10.94 4.97
N ILE A 383 25.77 11.22 6.09
CA ILE A 383 26.21 10.17 7.04
C ILE A 383 25.03 9.32 7.49
N THR A 384 23.90 9.95 7.81
CA THR A 384 22.70 9.23 8.25
C THR A 384 22.15 8.36 7.12
N ARG A 385 22.12 8.85 5.88
CA ARG A 385 21.61 8.09 4.73
C ARG A 385 22.50 6.89 4.39
N THR A 386 23.81 7.08 4.30
CA THR A 386 24.75 6.00 4.01
C THR A 386 24.66 4.89 5.07
N LYS A 387 24.56 5.24 6.36
CA LYS A 387 24.33 4.24 7.43
C LYS A 387 22.95 3.56 7.32
N MET A 388 21.91 4.31 6.93
CA MET A 388 20.55 3.79 6.79
C MET A 388 20.42 2.76 5.66
N ASP A 389 21.20 2.89 4.58
CA ASP A 389 21.22 1.91 3.50
C ASP A 389 21.55 0.50 4.00
N ILE A 390 22.58 0.39 4.86
CA ILE A 390 22.94 -0.88 5.51
C ILE A 390 21.82 -1.33 6.46
N GLN A 391 21.26 -0.42 7.27
CA GLN A 391 20.15 -0.75 8.19
C GLN A 391 18.90 -1.26 7.46
N ILE A 392 18.57 -0.71 6.28
CA ILE A 392 17.44 -1.17 5.46
C ILE A 392 17.69 -2.61 5.00
N LEU A 393 18.91 -2.91 4.54
CA LEU A 393 19.28 -4.27 4.09
C LEU A 393 19.27 -5.29 5.24
N GLU A 394 19.69 -4.88 6.44
CA GLU A 394 19.67 -5.70 7.66
C GLU A 394 18.24 -6.02 8.11
N GLU A 395 17.40 -5.00 8.30
CA GLU A 395 16.03 -5.17 8.83
C GLU A 395 15.12 -5.91 7.84
N ASN A 396 15.37 -5.76 6.53
CA ASN A 396 14.71 -6.57 5.51
C ASN A 396 15.35 -7.96 5.33
N GLU A 397 16.52 -8.20 5.92
CA GLU A 397 17.25 -9.47 5.87
C GLU A 397 17.52 -9.96 4.44
N LEU A 398 17.74 -9.02 3.52
CA LEU A 398 17.83 -9.34 2.09
C LEU A 398 19.00 -10.30 1.82
N ILE A 399 20.19 -9.96 2.31
CA ILE A 399 21.43 -10.71 2.10
C ILE A 399 21.35 -12.11 2.74
N PRO A 400 21.07 -12.27 4.06
CA PRO A 400 21.05 -13.60 4.67
C PRO A 400 19.99 -14.52 4.05
N ARG A 401 18.79 -14.01 3.75
CA ARG A 401 17.73 -14.79 3.11
C ARG A 401 18.12 -15.23 1.69
N THR A 402 18.75 -14.33 0.93
CA THR A 402 19.20 -14.62 -0.44
C THR A 402 20.33 -15.65 -0.43
N SER A 403 21.27 -15.54 0.52
CA SER A 403 22.34 -16.52 0.72
C SER A 403 21.78 -17.92 1.04
N GLU A 404 20.83 -18.03 1.97
CA GLU A 404 20.17 -19.30 2.28
C GLU A 404 19.40 -19.87 1.08
N GLN A 405 18.73 -19.01 0.32
CA GLN A 405 18.04 -19.44 -0.90
C GLN A 405 19.03 -19.91 -1.98
N ALA A 406 20.17 -19.25 -2.13
CA ALA A 406 21.24 -19.64 -3.06
C ALA A 406 21.80 -21.03 -2.70
N ARG A 407 22.10 -21.26 -1.41
CA ARG A 407 22.55 -22.55 -0.88
C ARG A 407 21.54 -23.66 -1.14
N LEU A 408 20.26 -23.41 -0.85
CA LEU A 408 19.19 -24.38 -1.05
C LEU A 408 18.96 -24.73 -2.53
N LEU A 409 18.99 -23.73 -3.41
CA LEU A 409 18.75 -23.92 -4.84
C LEU A 409 19.99 -24.39 -5.61
N GLY A 410 21.17 -24.27 -5.02
CA GLY A 410 22.45 -24.51 -5.66
C GLY A 410 22.72 -23.54 -6.82
N VAL A 411 22.44 -22.26 -6.63
CA VAL A 411 22.71 -21.20 -7.62
C VAL A 411 23.58 -20.11 -7.00
N ASP A 412 24.18 -19.26 -7.82
CA ASP A 412 24.91 -18.08 -7.35
C ASP A 412 23.97 -17.07 -6.66
N PHE A 413 24.53 -16.33 -5.69
CA PHE A 413 23.80 -15.35 -4.88
C PHE A 413 23.01 -14.35 -5.74
N PHE A 414 23.67 -13.77 -6.74
CA PHE A 414 23.05 -12.75 -7.59
C PHE A 414 21.92 -13.32 -8.45
N SER A 415 22.03 -14.56 -8.96
CA SER A 415 20.96 -15.20 -9.75
C SER A 415 19.68 -15.47 -8.97
N VAL A 416 19.71 -15.46 -7.64
CA VAL A 416 18.48 -15.66 -6.85
C VAL A 416 17.43 -14.58 -7.14
N PHE A 417 17.83 -13.32 -7.30
CA PHE A 417 16.91 -12.22 -7.61
C PHE A 417 17.08 -11.69 -9.05
N SER A 418 18.26 -11.84 -9.67
CA SER A 418 18.48 -11.45 -11.07
C SER A 418 18.04 -12.49 -12.10
N ARG A 419 17.64 -13.70 -11.71
CA ARG A 419 17.12 -14.71 -12.68
C ARG A 419 15.71 -15.12 -12.31
N GLY A 420 14.93 -15.40 -13.36
CA GLY A 420 13.55 -15.84 -13.23
C GLY A 420 13.41 -17.22 -12.58
N SER A 421 12.17 -17.56 -12.23
CA SER A 421 11.82 -18.82 -11.55
C SER A 421 12.23 -20.09 -12.31
N GLN A 422 12.22 -20.07 -13.65
CA GLN A 422 12.60 -21.22 -14.47
C GLN A 422 14.02 -21.72 -14.18
N PHE A 423 14.97 -20.80 -14.00
CA PHE A 423 16.36 -21.14 -13.70
C PHE A 423 16.50 -21.90 -12.38
N LYS A 424 15.66 -21.54 -11.40
CA LYS A 424 15.64 -22.18 -10.07
C LYS A 424 15.13 -23.62 -10.14
N VAL A 425 14.09 -23.86 -10.95
CA VAL A 425 13.53 -25.21 -11.18
C VAL A 425 14.54 -26.08 -11.92
N GLU A 426 15.16 -25.56 -12.99
CA GLU A 426 16.17 -26.29 -13.76
C GLU A 426 17.35 -26.71 -12.89
N SER A 427 17.87 -25.78 -12.06
CA SER A 427 19.00 -26.03 -11.16
C SER A 427 18.80 -27.30 -10.31
N ILE A 428 17.60 -27.48 -9.75
CA ILE A 428 17.28 -28.65 -8.92
C ILE A 428 16.95 -29.86 -9.79
N MET A 429 16.16 -29.68 -10.85
CA MET A 429 15.81 -30.75 -11.77
C MET A 429 17.05 -31.42 -12.37
N PHE A 430 18.09 -30.65 -12.75
CA PHE A 430 19.36 -31.19 -13.24
C PHE A 430 20.10 -32.03 -12.18
N ARG A 431 20.07 -31.62 -10.91
CA ARG A 431 20.74 -32.35 -9.83
C ARG A 431 20.09 -33.70 -9.54
N ILE A 432 18.77 -33.80 -9.72
CA ILE A 432 18.02 -35.05 -9.54
C ILE A 432 18.09 -35.90 -10.83
N ALA A 433 18.09 -35.28 -12.00
CA ALA A 433 18.11 -35.97 -13.30
C ALA A 433 19.46 -36.66 -13.59
N LYS A 434 20.59 -36.01 -13.24
CA LYS A 434 21.94 -36.50 -13.56
C LYS A 434 22.26 -37.88 -12.95
N PRO A 435 22.02 -38.15 -11.64
CA PRO A 435 22.25 -39.47 -11.06
C PRO A 435 21.43 -40.60 -11.69
N GLU A 436 20.27 -40.27 -12.28
CA GLU A 436 19.40 -41.23 -12.96
C GLU A 436 19.70 -41.35 -14.47
N ASN A 437 20.81 -40.77 -14.93
CA ASN A 437 21.25 -40.77 -16.34
C ASN A 437 20.22 -40.19 -17.31
N PHE A 438 19.38 -39.23 -16.86
CA PHE A 438 18.48 -38.52 -17.76
C PHE A 438 19.23 -37.47 -18.60
N VAL A 439 18.81 -37.36 -19.86
CA VAL A 439 19.22 -36.28 -20.77
C VAL A 439 18.03 -35.34 -20.95
N LEU A 440 18.19 -34.09 -20.51
CA LEU A 440 17.18 -33.05 -20.64
C LEU A 440 17.26 -32.41 -22.03
N VAL A 441 16.09 -32.13 -22.63
CA VAL A 441 16.00 -31.60 -23.99
C VAL A 441 15.97 -30.07 -23.96
N SER A 442 16.68 -29.44 -24.89
CA SER A 442 16.76 -27.98 -25.04
C SER A 442 16.10 -27.52 -26.35
N PRO A 443 14.78 -27.25 -26.37
CA PRO A 443 14.09 -26.76 -27.56
C PRO A 443 14.51 -25.36 -27.97
N SER A 444 14.48 -25.12 -29.29
CA SER A 444 14.56 -23.79 -29.88
C SER A 444 13.27 -22.99 -29.68
N ARG A 445 13.34 -21.66 -29.77
CA ARG A 445 12.16 -20.78 -29.69
C ARG A 445 11.10 -21.10 -30.76
N LYS A 446 11.51 -21.58 -31.93
CA LYS A 446 10.59 -22.01 -33.01
C LYS A 446 9.82 -23.27 -32.60
N GLN A 447 10.50 -24.25 -32.00
CA GLN A 447 9.87 -25.47 -31.49
C GLN A 447 8.89 -25.17 -30.34
N VAL A 448 9.28 -24.28 -29.41
CA VAL A 448 8.39 -23.79 -28.35
C VAL A 448 7.17 -23.08 -28.92
N GLY A 449 7.32 -22.26 -29.96
CA GLY A 449 6.20 -21.61 -30.64
C GLY A 449 5.29 -22.57 -31.43
N GLY A 450 5.79 -23.76 -31.80
CA GLY A 450 5.05 -24.80 -32.53
C GLY A 450 4.38 -25.87 -31.64
N GLN A 451 4.47 -25.73 -30.32
CA GLN A 451 3.77 -26.61 -29.37
C GLN A 451 2.26 -26.36 -29.41
N ASN A 452 1.48 -27.32 -28.90
CA ASN A 452 0.04 -27.14 -28.76
C ASN A 452 -0.27 -26.05 -27.74
N ALA A 453 -1.32 -25.24 -28.00
CA ALA A 453 -1.82 -24.29 -27.02
C ALA A 453 -2.39 -25.04 -25.79
N LEU A 454 -2.37 -24.39 -24.63
CA LEU A 454 -3.04 -24.91 -23.43
C LEU A 454 -4.55 -24.82 -23.63
N GLU A 455 -5.24 -25.95 -23.48
CA GLU A 455 -6.70 -26.05 -23.67
C GLU A 455 -7.43 -26.06 -22.32
N CYS A 456 -6.79 -26.52 -21.25
CA CYS A 456 -7.43 -26.71 -19.96
C CYS A 456 -7.36 -25.44 -19.11
N LEU A 457 -8.52 -24.98 -18.66
CA LEU A 457 -8.64 -23.83 -17.76
C LEU A 457 -8.95 -24.29 -16.33
N PRO A 458 -8.32 -23.68 -15.31
CA PRO A 458 -8.63 -23.99 -13.92
C PRO A 458 -10.06 -23.55 -13.59
N LEU A 459 -10.68 -24.24 -12.62
CA LEU A 459 -12.03 -23.89 -12.18
C LEU A 459 -12.00 -22.63 -11.33
N VAL A 460 -12.68 -21.58 -11.80
CA VAL A 460 -13.05 -20.41 -10.99
C VAL A 460 -14.55 -20.27 -11.10
N MET A 461 -15.27 -20.66 -10.04
CA MET A 461 -16.72 -20.57 -10.00
C MET A 461 -17.14 -19.11 -10.07
N GLU A 462 -18.32 -18.84 -10.64
CA GLU A 462 -18.93 -17.52 -10.47
C GLU A 462 -19.43 -17.42 -9.02
N PRO A 463 -18.96 -16.44 -8.23
CA PRO A 463 -19.43 -16.30 -6.86
C PRO A 463 -20.90 -15.91 -6.87
N GLN A 464 -21.68 -16.54 -5.99
CA GLN A 464 -22.99 -16.02 -5.64
C GLN A 464 -22.77 -14.68 -4.91
N SER A 465 -22.92 -13.58 -5.65
CA SER A 465 -22.57 -12.25 -5.15
C SER A 465 -23.65 -11.77 -4.18
N ALA A 466 -23.28 -11.57 -2.92
CA ALA A 466 -24.20 -11.21 -1.83
C ALA A 466 -23.42 -10.76 -0.58
N PHE A 467 -24.16 -10.17 0.36
CA PHE A 467 -23.74 -10.04 1.75
C PHE A 467 -24.16 -11.29 2.54
N TYR A 468 -23.20 -11.94 3.19
CA TYR A 468 -23.39 -13.14 3.98
C TYR A 468 -23.26 -12.80 5.46
N SER A 469 -24.40 -12.81 6.16
CA SER A 469 -24.49 -12.56 7.60
C SER A 469 -24.12 -13.79 8.43
N SER A 470 -24.42 -15.01 7.96
CA SER A 470 -24.01 -16.26 8.63
C SER A 470 -22.57 -16.67 8.31
N PRO A 471 -21.95 -17.59 9.08
CA PRO A 471 -20.58 -18.05 8.85
C PRO A 471 -20.34 -18.66 7.47
N LEU A 472 -19.23 -18.27 6.85
CA LEU A 472 -18.76 -18.80 5.59
C LEU A 472 -17.38 -19.45 5.78
N LEU A 473 -17.29 -20.75 5.55
CA LEU A 473 -16.04 -21.52 5.68
C LEU A 473 -15.15 -21.32 4.46
N VAL A 474 -13.85 -21.29 4.69
CA VAL A 474 -12.83 -21.33 3.64
C VAL A 474 -11.97 -22.57 3.82
N LEU A 475 -12.09 -23.50 2.88
CA LEU A 475 -11.25 -24.69 2.76
C LEU A 475 -10.28 -24.50 1.58
N ASP A 476 -9.04 -24.93 1.72
CA ASP A 476 -8.00 -24.77 0.70
C ASP A 476 -7.14 -26.03 0.57
N PHE A 477 -6.87 -26.47 -0.66
CA PHE A 477 -6.01 -27.61 -0.92
C PHE A 477 -4.54 -27.24 -0.72
N GLN A 478 -3.83 -28.03 0.09
CA GLN A 478 -2.42 -27.76 0.36
C GLN A 478 -1.58 -28.08 -0.88
N SER A 479 -1.10 -27.05 -1.57
CA SER A 479 -0.24 -27.19 -2.75
C SER A 479 -0.87 -28.10 -3.81
N LEU A 480 -2.09 -27.77 -4.26
CA LEU A 480 -2.91 -28.61 -5.14
C LEU A 480 -2.13 -29.17 -6.34
N TYR A 481 -1.54 -28.32 -7.20
CA TYR A 481 -0.85 -28.80 -8.40
C TYR A 481 0.38 -29.67 -8.09
N PRO A 482 1.31 -29.30 -7.17
CA PRO A 482 2.34 -30.22 -6.73
C PRO A 482 1.81 -31.56 -6.23
N SER A 483 0.73 -31.55 -5.44
CA SER A 483 0.13 -32.77 -4.90
C SER A 483 -0.48 -33.65 -5.98
N VAL A 484 -1.14 -33.06 -7.00
CA VAL A 484 -1.67 -33.76 -8.17
C VAL A 484 -0.54 -34.40 -8.98
N MET A 485 0.56 -33.68 -9.21
CA MET A 485 1.74 -34.22 -9.94
C MET A 485 2.34 -35.44 -9.24
N ILE A 486 2.41 -35.41 -7.91
CA ILE A 486 2.90 -36.53 -7.10
C ILE A 486 1.90 -37.70 -7.12
N ALA A 487 0.64 -37.44 -6.78
CA ALA A 487 -0.38 -38.48 -6.62
C ALA A 487 -0.66 -39.26 -7.91
N TYR A 488 -0.71 -38.56 -9.04
CA TYR A 488 -1.01 -39.16 -10.35
C TYR A 488 0.24 -39.45 -11.19
N ASN A 489 1.44 -39.28 -10.61
CA ASN A 489 2.75 -39.57 -11.22
C ASN A 489 3.01 -38.84 -12.56
N LEU A 490 2.59 -37.57 -12.65
CA LEU A 490 2.62 -36.76 -13.88
C LEU A 490 4.00 -36.14 -14.12
N CYS A 491 4.66 -36.47 -15.22
CA CYS A 491 5.99 -35.94 -15.57
C CYS A 491 6.34 -36.21 -17.03
N TYR A 492 7.40 -35.54 -17.50
CA TYR A 492 8.08 -35.87 -18.75
C TYR A 492 8.52 -37.35 -18.82
N SER A 493 9.08 -37.92 -17.73
CA SER A 493 9.67 -39.27 -17.75
C SER A 493 8.66 -40.42 -17.71
N THR A 494 7.38 -40.14 -17.45
CA THR A 494 6.29 -41.12 -17.30
C THR A 494 5.22 -40.97 -18.39
N PHE A 495 5.41 -40.05 -19.33
CA PHE A 495 4.47 -39.74 -20.40
C PHE A 495 4.41 -40.85 -21.47
N LEU A 496 3.20 -41.30 -21.79
CA LEU A 496 2.95 -42.34 -22.81
C LEU A 496 2.20 -41.81 -24.04
N GLY A 497 1.90 -40.51 -24.13
CA GLY A 497 1.12 -39.91 -25.23
C GLY A 497 -0.39 -39.96 -25.03
N ARG A 498 -1.12 -39.55 -26.07
CA ARG A 498 -2.59 -39.48 -26.04
C ARG A 498 -3.23 -40.87 -26.23
N ILE A 499 -4.41 -41.07 -25.67
CA ILE A 499 -5.19 -42.32 -25.84
C ILE A 499 -5.66 -42.50 -27.28
N VAL A 500 -6.18 -41.43 -27.89
CA VAL A 500 -6.55 -41.35 -29.31
C VAL A 500 -5.61 -40.37 -30.01
N ASN A 501 -4.93 -40.82 -31.04
CA ASN A 501 -4.05 -39.95 -31.83
C ASN A 501 -4.89 -38.96 -32.65
N TRP A 502 -4.51 -37.67 -32.61
CA TRP A 502 -5.15 -36.65 -33.42
C TRP A 502 -4.40 -36.50 -34.75
N ARG A 503 -5.09 -36.70 -35.88
CA ARG A 503 -4.47 -36.66 -37.24
C ARG A 503 -3.21 -37.55 -37.37
N GLY A 504 -3.21 -38.72 -36.73
CA GLY A 504 -2.10 -39.67 -36.81
C GLY A 504 -0.81 -39.24 -36.08
N THR A 505 -0.82 -38.14 -35.34
CA THR A 505 0.35 -37.65 -34.59
C THR A 505 0.01 -37.47 -33.10
N SER A 506 0.95 -37.82 -32.23
CA SER A 506 0.90 -37.52 -30.80
C SER A 506 2.06 -36.58 -30.51
N LYS A 507 1.82 -35.46 -29.84
CA LYS A 507 2.88 -34.53 -29.43
C LYS A 507 3.19 -34.68 -27.95
N MET A 508 4.41 -34.33 -27.60
CA MET A 508 4.89 -34.13 -26.25
C MET A 508 5.54 -32.74 -26.20
N GLY A 509 4.73 -31.74 -25.88
CA GLY A 509 5.07 -30.33 -25.93
C GLY A 509 5.50 -29.91 -27.34
N PHE A 510 6.81 -29.77 -27.49
CA PHE A 510 7.45 -29.26 -28.70
C PHE A 510 8.00 -30.35 -29.64
N THR A 511 7.92 -31.63 -29.27
CA THR A 511 8.36 -32.77 -30.10
C THR A 511 7.20 -33.69 -30.48
N ASP A 512 7.29 -34.30 -31.66
CA ASP A 512 6.42 -35.42 -32.03
C ASP A 512 6.85 -36.67 -31.26
N TYR A 513 5.90 -37.27 -30.56
CA TYR A 513 6.10 -38.45 -29.72
C TYR A 513 5.62 -39.70 -30.45
N LYS A 514 6.57 -40.55 -30.84
CA LYS A 514 6.28 -41.88 -31.39
C LYS A 514 6.40 -42.94 -30.30
N ARG A 515 5.28 -43.57 -29.95
CA ARG A 515 5.22 -44.66 -28.98
C ARG A 515 5.86 -45.93 -29.55
N GLN A 516 6.54 -46.71 -28.72
CA GLN A 516 7.03 -48.04 -29.08
C GLN A 516 5.86 -49.02 -29.30
N GLU A 517 6.01 -49.90 -30.27
CA GLU A 517 5.01 -50.94 -30.56
C GLU A 517 4.88 -51.91 -29.37
N ARG A 518 3.66 -52.39 -29.11
CA ARG A 518 3.30 -53.31 -28.02
C ARG A 518 3.58 -52.85 -26.58
N LEU A 519 4.07 -51.62 -26.39
CA LEU A 519 4.30 -51.04 -25.06
C LEU A 519 2.99 -50.93 -24.25
N LEU A 520 1.87 -50.63 -24.91
CA LEU A 520 0.56 -50.55 -24.25
C LEU A 520 0.05 -51.91 -23.76
N GLU A 521 0.30 -52.98 -24.52
CA GLU A 521 -0.08 -54.35 -24.12
C GLU A 521 0.63 -54.74 -22.83
N LEU A 522 1.92 -54.41 -22.74
CA LEU A 522 2.75 -54.70 -21.57
C LEU A 522 2.34 -53.88 -20.33
N LEU A 523 1.93 -52.63 -20.54
CA LEU A 523 1.62 -51.68 -19.45
C LEU A 523 0.13 -51.55 -19.12
N GLN A 524 -0.75 -52.37 -19.69
CA GLN A 524 -2.21 -52.21 -19.59
C GLN A 524 -2.71 -51.97 -18.14
N ASN A 525 -2.18 -52.73 -17.17
CA ASN A 525 -2.56 -52.62 -15.76
C ASN A 525 -1.85 -51.48 -14.99
N TYR A 526 -0.81 -50.90 -15.59
CA TYR A 526 0.09 -49.90 -15.01
C TYR A 526 -0.01 -48.54 -15.70
N ILE A 527 -1.12 -48.26 -16.37
CA ILE A 527 -1.41 -46.95 -16.97
C ILE A 527 -2.37 -46.17 -16.09
N ASN A 528 -2.09 -44.89 -15.92
CA ASN A 528 -2.99 -43.90 -15.37
C ASN A 528 -3.44 -42.97 -16.51
N ILE A 529 -4.75 -42.79 -16.67
CA ILE A 529 -5.34 -41.95 -17.72
C ILE A 529 -5.88 -40.70 -17.05
N THR A 530 -5.38 -39.55 -17.49
CA THR A 530 -5.83 -38.25 -17.00
C THR A 530 -7.07 -37.78 -17.78
N PRO A 531 -7.86 -36.84 -17.23
CA PRO A 531 -9.20 -36.57 -17.78
C PRO A 531 -9.17 -35.86 -19.15
N ASN A 532 -8.03 -35.30 -19.54
CA ASN A 532 -7.79 -34.76 -20.89
C ASN A 532 -7.41 -35.85 -21.92
N GLY A 533 -7.39 -37.14 -21.52
CA GLY A 533 -7.07 -38.26 -22.39
C GLY A 533 -5.58 -38.53 -22.59
N MET A 534 -4.72 -38.00 -21.72
CA MET A 534 -3.28 -38.31 -21.72
C MET A 534 -2.95 -39.49 -20.80
N MET A 535 -2.04 -40.34 -21.24
CA MET A 535 -1.62 -41.54 -20.52
C MET A 535 -0.26 -41.37 -19.86
N PHE A 536 -0.17 -41.82 -18.61
CA PHE A 536 1.04 -41.83 -17.80
C PHE A 536 1.28 -43.20 -17.18
N THR A 537 2.54 -43.58 -16.94
CA THR A 537 2.86 -44.81 -16.21
C THR A 537 2.58 -44.64 -14.71
N LYS A 538 2.10 -45.69 -14.04
CA LYS A 538 2.01 -45.71 -12.57
C LYS A 538 3.40 -45.82 -11.91
N VAL A 539 3.45 -45.57 -10.60
CA VAL A 539 4.69 -45.46 -9.81
C VAL A 539 5.46 -46.77 -9.76
N GLU A 540 4.78 -47.93 -9.86
CA GLU A 540 5.38 -49.26 -9.79
C GLU A 540 6.37 -49.53 -10.93
N ILE A 541 6.13 -48.93 -12.11
CA ILE A 541 7.01 -49.07 -13.28
C ILE A 541 8.12 -48.02 -13.24
N ARG A 542 7.76 -46.76 -12.99
CA ARG A 542 8.70 -45.65 -12.92
C ARG A 542 8.15 -44.54 -12.05
N LYS A 543 8.86 -44.21 -10.97
CA LYS A 543 8.60 -43.00 -10.19
C LYS A 543 9.05 -41.77 -10.97
N SER A 544 8.17 -40.79 -11.10
CA SER A 544 8.41 -39.63 -11.95
C SER A 544 9.49 -38.68 -11.40
N LEU A 545 10.23 -38.01 -12.29
CA LEU A 545 11.31 -37.08 -11.91
C LEU A 545 10.75 -35.88 -11.13
N LEU A 546 9.66 -35.29 -11.63
CA LEU A 546 9.00 -34.15 -10.98
C LEU A 546 8.37 -34.56 -9.63
N ALA A 547 7.81 -35.78 -9.52
CA ALA A 547 7.28 -36.26 -8.25
C ALA A 547 8.39 -36.46 -7.22
N LYS A 548 9.56 -37.02 -7.59
CA LYS A 548 10.72 -37.12 -6.69
C LYS A 548 11.12 -35.74 -6.17
N MET A 549 11.34 -34.80 -7.09
CA MET A 549 11.70 -33.42 -6.76
C MET A 549 10.68 -32.74 -5.83
N LEU A 550 9.40 -32.79 -6.17
CA LEU A 550 8.35 -32.15 -5.37
C LEU A 550 8.17 -32.82 -4.01
N THR A 551 8.32 -34.15 -3.93
CA THR A 551 8.26 -34.89 -2.66
C THR A 551 9.37 -34.41 -1.73
N GLU A 552 10.62 -34.36 -2.19
CA GLU A 552 11.75 -33.87 -1.39
C GLU A 552 11.54 -32.41 -0.93
N ILE A 553 11.07 -31.54 -1.83
CA ILE A 553 10.81 -30.12 -1.51
C ILE A 553 9.72 -30.00 -0.45
N LEU A 554 8.61 -30.74 -0.59
CA LEU A 554 7.48 -30.67 0.33
C LEU A 554 7.79 -31.31 1.68
N GLU A 555 8.47 -32.46 1.71
CA GLU A 555 8.91 -33.13 2.94
C GLU A 555 9.93 -32.27 3.70
N THR A 556 10.94 -31.73 3.00
CA THR A 556 11.89 -30.79 3.61
C THR A 556 11.16 -29.57 4.16
N ARG A 557 10.15 -29.06 3.46
CA ARG A 557 9.36 -27.94 3.95
C ARG A 557 8.55 -28.29 5.20
N VAL A 558 7.99 -29.49 5.27
CA VAL A 558 7.28 -29.98 6.46
C VAL A 558 8.26 -30.12 7.63
N MET A 559 9.44 -30.68 7.40
CA MET A 559 10.52 -30.80 8.39
C MET A 559 10.97 -29.43 8.92
N VAL A 560 11.22 -28.47 8.03
CA VAL A 560 11.58 -27.09 8.41
C VAL A 560 10.46 -26.47 9.26
N LYS A 561 9.19 -26.67 8.88
CA LYS A 561 8.04 -26.17 9.64
C LYS A 561 7.84 -26.86 10.98
N SER A 562 8.20 -28.14 11.12
CA SER A 562 8.17 -28.81 12.43
C SER A 562 9.28 -28.31 13.33
N GLY A 563 10.50 -28.10 12.81
CA GLY A 563 11.59 -27.45 13.54
C GLY A 563 11.19 -26.06 14.04
N MET A 564 10.53 -25.26 13.18
CA MET A 564 9.97 -23.96 13.59
C MET A 564 8.92 -24.05 14.72
N LYS A 565 8.28 -25.20 14.94
CA LYS A 565 7.33 -25.35 16.07
C LYS A 565 8.02 -25.71 17.37
N GLN A 566 9.17 -26.40 17.30
CA GLN A 566 9.95 -26.85 18.45
C GLN A 566 10.77 -25.70 19.03
N ASP A 567 11.55 -25.00 18.21
CA ASP A 567 12.54 -24.03 18.68
C ASP A 567 11.99 -22.59 18.70
N LYS A 568 10.88 -22.35 19.40
CA LYS A 568 10.23 -21.02 19.41
C LYS A 568 11.07 -19.92 20.07
N GLU A 569 12.00 -20.30 20.94
CA GLU A 569 12.79 -19.35 21.73
C GLU A 569 13.96 -18.76 20.93
N ASP A 570 14.54 -19.52 20.00
CA ASP A 570 15.61 -19.03 19.13
C ASP A 570 15.05 -18.31 17.90
N LYS A 571 14.98 -16.97 17.99
CA LYS A 571 14.48 -16.14 16.89
C LYS A 571 15.36 -16.16 15.64
N THR A 572 16.67 -16.38 15.78
CA THR A 572 17.60 -16.40 14.65
C THR A 572 17.43 -17.66 13.83
N LEU A 573 17.32 -18.81 14.51
CA LEU A 573 16.98 -20.08 13.87
C LEU A 573 15.57 -20.04 13.27
N GLN A 574 14.59 -19.48 13.99
CA GLN A 574 13.22 -19.29 13.46
C GLN A 574 13.21 -18.50 12.15
N GLN A 575 14.00 -17.44 12.09
CA GLN A 575 14.11 -16.58 10.92
C GLN A 575 14.73 -17.35 9.74
N LEU A 576 15.83 -18.06 9.98
CA LEU A 576 16.48 -18.91 8.97
C LEU A 576 15.53 -20.00 8.45
N LEU A 577 14.84 -20.70 9.35
CA LEU A 577 13.86 -21.72 8.99
C LEU A 577 12.66 -21.12 8.24
N ASN A 578 12.19 -19.93 8.61
CA ASN A 578 11.14 -19.25 7.89
C ASN A 578 11.56 -18.86 6.46
N ASN A 579 12.80 -18.39 6.29
CA ASN A 579 13.36 -18.08 4.98
C ASN A 579 13.45 -19.34 4.10
N ARG A 580 13.92 -20.46 4.66
CA ARG A 580 13.95 -21.76 3.98
C ARG A 580 12.55 -22.24 3.57
N GLN A 581 11.55 -22.18 4.45
CA GLN A 581 10.20 -22.65 4.10
C GLN A 581 9.52 -21.79 3.02
N LEU A 582 9.79 -20.48 2.98
CA LEU A 582 9.30 -19.59 1.93
C LEU A 582 9.94 -19.91 0.58
N ALA A 583 11.26 -20.14 0.55
CA ALA A 583 11.96 -20.53 -0.67
C ALA A 583 11.43 -21.86 -1.23
N LEU A 584 11.24 -22.88 -0.37
CA LEU A 584 10.66 -24.17 -0.74
C LEU A 584 9.22 -24.04 -1.24
N LYS A 585 8.40 -23.20 -0.59
CA LYS A 585 7.02 -22.92 -1.04
C LYS A 585 7.01 -22.31 -2.44
N LEU A 586 7.87 -21.30 -2.67
CA LEU A 586 7.97 -20.65 -3.97
C LEU A 586 8.35 -21.67 -5.05
N LEU A 587 9.37 -22.50 -4.76
CA LEU A 587 9.86 -23.51 -5.69
C LEU A 587 8.77 -24.50 -6.09
N ALA A 588 8.05 -25.07 -5.12
CA ALA A 588 6.94 -25.99 -5.40
C ALA A 588 5.88 -25.37 -6.31
N ASN A 589 5.52 -24.10 -6.07
CA ASN A 589 4.52 -23.41 -6.88
C ASN A 589 5.00 -23.12 -8.31
N VAL A 590 6.29 -22.81 -8.50
CA VAL A 590 6.84 -22.49 -9.82
C VAL A 590 7.13 -23.74 -10.66
N THR A 591 7.23 -24.93 -10.06
CA THR A 591 7.46 -26.19 -10.78
C THR A 591 6.38 -26.48 -11.83
N TYR A 592 5.09 -26.30 -11.48
CA TYR A 592 4.02 -26.40 -12.46
C TYR A 592 4.14 -25.31 -13.55
N GLY A 593 4.47 -24.08 -13.14
CA GLY A 593 4.65 -22.97 -14.08
C GLY A 593 5.79 -23.20 -15.09
N TYR A 594 6.75 -24.08 -14.77
CA TYR A 594 7.80 -24.49 -15.68
C TYR A 594 7.26 -25.36 -16.85
N THR A 595 6.33 -26.28 -16.58
CA THR A 595 5.71 -27.12 -17.61
C THR A 595 4.77 -26.31 -18.51
N SER A 596 4.07 -25.31 -17.95
CA SER A 596 3.07 -24.50 -18.67
C SER A 596 3.63 -23.29 -19.43
N ALA A 597 4.95 -23.10 -19.49
CA ALA A 597 5.57 -21.88 -20.00
C ALA A 597 5.59 -21.78 -21.55
N SER A 598 4.44 -21.54 -22.18
CA SER A 598 4.31 -21.64 -23.64
C SER A 598 5.04 -20.56 -24.47
N PHE A 599 5.33 -19.38 -23.90
CA PHE A 599 5.95 -18.26 -24.65
C PHE A 599 7.47 -18.14 -24.49
N SER A 600 7.97 -18.37 -23.27
CA SER A 600 9.37 -18.18 -22.89
C SER A 600 9.93 -19.37 -22.11
N GLY A 601 9.25 -20.53 -22.16
CA GLY A 601 9.68 -21.76 -21.51
C GLY A 601 10.96 -22.31 -22.13
N ARG A 602 11.80 -22.90 -21.28
CA ARG A 602 12.98 -23.65 -21.71
C ARG A 602 12.69 -25.11 -22.01
N MET A 603 11.77 -25.76 -21.30
CA MET A 603 11.32 -27.12 -21.60
C MET A 603 9.80 -27.27 -21.35
N PRO A 604 8.94 -26.52 -22.07
CA PRO A 604 7.50 -26.56 -21.82
C PRO A 604 6.87 -27.84 -22.37
N CYS A 605 5.77 -28.27 -21.75
CA CYS A 605 4.92 -29.36 -22.25
C CYS A 605 3.47 -29.07 -21.88
N SER A 606 2.70 -28.61 -22.88
CA SER A 606 1.30 -28.24 -22.71
C SER A 606 0.44 -29.42 -22.28
N GLU A 607 0.70 -30.62 -22.78
CA GLU A 607 -0.07 -31.82 -22.44
C GLU A 607 0.05 -32.17 -20.95
N ILE A 608 1.25 -32.05 -20.36
CA ILE A 608 1.45 -32.27 -18.92
C ILE A 608 0.76 -31.17 -18.12
N ALA A 609 0.93 -29.91 -18.52
CA ALA A 609 0.32 -28.78 -17.83
C ALA A 609 -1.22 -28.88 -17.82
N ASP A 610 -1.83 -29.23 -18.95
CA ASP A 610 -3.26 -29.43 -19.10
C ASP A 610 -3.75 -30.62 -18.26
N SER A 611 -2.99 -31.71 -18.23
CA SER A 611 -3.31 -32.88 -17.40
C SER A 611 -3.38 -32.52 -15.92
N ILE A 612 -2.45 -31.68 -15.44
CA ILE A 612 -2.40 -31.21 -14.06
C ILE A 612 -3.62 -30.33 -13.74
N VAL A 613 -3.90 -29.35 -14.60
CA VAL A 613 -5.01 -28.40 -14.39
C VAL A 613 -6.35 -29.11 -14.42
N GLN A 614 -6.56 -30.00 -15.40
CA GLN A 614 -7.82 -30.71 -15.55
C GLN A 614 -8.07 -31.68 -14.39
N THR A 615 -7.04 -32.40 -13.93
CA THR A 615 -7.16 -33.29 -12.77
C THR A 615 -7.43 -32.49 -11.49
N GLY A 616 -6.80 -31.33 -11.33
CA GLY A 616 -7.08 -30.42 -10.22
C GLY A 616 -8.52 -29.90 -10.23
N ARG A 617 -9.04 -29.55 -11.41
CA ARG A 617 -10.43 -29.15 -11.62
C ARG A 617 -11.40 -30.26 -11.25
N GLU A 618 -11.21 -31.48 -11.75
CA GLU A 618 -12.06 -32.63 -11.41
C GLU A 618 -12.04 -32.92 -9.91
N THR A 619 -10.87 -32.81 -9.27
CA THR A 619 -10.73 -32.97 -7.81
C THR A 619 -11.61 -31.97 -7.05
N LEU A 620 -11.66 -30.72 -7.54
CA LEU A 620 -12.50 -29.67 -6.95
C LEU A 620 -13.99 -29.92 -7.21
N GLU A 621 -14.37 -30.30 -8.42
CA GLU A 621 -15.76 -30.61 -8.79
C GLU A 621 -16.30 -31.81 -7.98
N ARG A 622 -15.47 -32.86 -7.80
CA ARG A 622 -15.80 -34.01 -6.94
C ARG A 622 -15.98 -33.61 -5.48
N ALA A 623 -15.12 -32.72 -4.97
CA ALA A 623 -15.25 -32.20 -3.60
C ALA A 623 -16.55 -31.40 -3.42
N ILE A 624 -16.92 -30.56 -4.39
CA ILE A 624 -18.17 -29.79 -4.38
C ILE A 624 -19.38 -30.73 -4.38
N ALA A 625 -19.43 -31.69 -5.30
CA ALA A 625 -20.53 -32.64 -5.41
C ALA A 625 -20.73 -33.44 -4.11
N TYR A 626 -19.63 -33.83 -3.45
CA TYR A 626 -19.69 -34.54 -2.18
C TYR A 626 -20.15 -33.65 -1.01
N ILE A 627 -19.75 -32.38 -0.97
CA ILE A 627 -20.24 -31.44 0.05
C ILE A 627 -21.75 -31.26 -0.05
N HIS A 628 -22.28 -31.15 -1.28
CA HIS A 628 -23.71 -31.01 -1.51
C HIS A 628 -24.51 -32.30 -1.28
N SER A 629 -23.90 -33.49 -1.39
CA SER A 629 -24.62 -34.76 -1.18
C SER A 629 -24.84 -35.11 0.29
N VAL A 630 -24.11 -34.49 1.22
CA VAL A 630 -24.21 -34.76 2.66
C VAL A 630 -25.17 -33.77 3.33
N GLU A 631 -26.44 -34.17 3.45
CA GLU A 631 -27.51 -33.32 4.02
C GLU A 631 -27.22 -32.87 5.47
N LYS A 632 -26.53 -33.70 6.27
CA LYS A 632 -26.16 -33.40 7.66
C LYS A 632 -25.49 -32.03 7.83
N TRP A 633 -24.68 -31.61 6.86
CA TRP A 633 -23.93 -30.36 6.97
C TRP A 633 -24.77 -29.13 6.67
N GLY A 634 -25.86 -29.26 5.89
CA GLY A 634 -26.66 -28.12 5.43
C GLY A 634 -25.80 -27.05 4.73
N ALA A 635 -24.83 -27.49 3.94
CA ALA A 635 -23.74 -26.69 3.42
C ALA A 635 -23.96 -26.34 1.93
N GLU A 636 -23.75 -25.07 1.57
CA GLU A 636 -23.82 -24.62 0.18
C GLU A 636 -22.47 -24.04 -0.28
N VAL A 637 -21.87 -24.62 -1.31
CA VAL A 637 -20.68 -24.02 -1.95
C VAL A 637 -21.09 -22.80 -2.79
N VAL A 638 -20.72 -21.61 -2.32
CA VAL A 638 -21.11 -20.33 -2.94
C VAL A 638 -20.01 -19.71 -3.81
N TYR A 639 -18.77 -20.15 -3.64
CA TYR A 639 -17.63 -19.73 -4.47
C TYR A 639 -16.50 -20.76 -4.42
N GLY A 640 -15.65 -20.75 -5.47
CA GLY A 640 -14.43 -21.54 -5.54
C GLY A 640 -13.41 -20.86 -6.45
N ASP A 641 -12.18 -20.72 -5.97
CA ASP A 641 -11.06 -20.13 -6.71
C ASP A 641 -9.92 -21.12 -6.76
N THR A 642 -9.82 -21.86 -7.87
CA THR A 642 -8.77 -22.82 -8.24
C THR A 642 -8.50 -23.99 -7.28
N ASP A 643 -8.13 -23.69 -6.05
CA ASP A 643 -7.72 -24.59 -4.98
C ASP A 643 -8.54 -24.38 -3.68
N SER A 644 -9.34 -23.30 -3.63
CA SER A 644 -10.15 -22.94 -2.47
C SER A 644 -11.66 -23.12 -2.70
N LEU A 645 -12.37 -23.47 -1.63
CA LEU A 645 -13.82 -23.65 -1.56
C LEU A 645 -14.42 -22.77 -0.46
N PHE A 646 -15.49 -22.05 -0.82
CA PHE A 646 -16.22 -21.15 0.05
C PHE A 646 -17.59 -21.76 0.32
N ILE A 647 -17.82 -22.16 1.57
CA ILE A 647 -18.99 -22.94 1.97
C ILE A 647 -19.83 -22.12 2.94
N TYR A 648 -21.05 -21.80 2.55
CA TYR A 648 -22.00 -21.06 3.36
C TYR A 648 -22.78 -21.99 4.29
N LEU A 649 -22.83 -21.64 5.57
CA LEU A 649 -23.56 -22.36 6.62
C LEU A 649 -24.63 -21.46 7.20
N LYS A 650 -25.80 -21.42 6.55
CA LYS A 650 -26.91 -20.54 6.93
C LYS A 650 -27.42 -20.86 8.34
N GLY A 651 -27.49 -19.86 9.21
CA GLY A 651 -28.07 -19.97 10.55
C GLY A 651 -27.28 -20.83 11.54
N ARG A 652 -26.02 -21.17 11.24
CA ARG A 652 -25.12 -21.89 12.15
C ARG A 652 -24.29 -20.92 12.98
N THR A 653 -23.94 -21.33 14.20
CA THR A 653 -23.00 -20.57 15.04
C THR A 653 -21.57 -20.66 14.51
N ARG A 654 -20.73 -19.67 14.82
CA ARG A 654 -19.31 -19.69 14.50
C ARG A 654 -18.61 -20.95 15.05
N SER A 655 -18.93 -21.38 16.27
CA SER A 655 -18.34 -22.58 16.89
C SER A 655 -18.66 -23.85 16.10
N GLN A 656 -19.92 -24.05 15.72
CA GLN A 656 -20.32 -25.20 14.91
C GLN A 656 -19.65 -25.16 13.52
N ALA A 657 -19.46 -23.96 12.97
CA ALA A 657 -18.78 -23.78 11.69
C ALA A 657 -17.34 -24.34 11.73
N PHE A 658 -16.60 -24.14 12.84
CA PHE A 658 -15.27 -24.74 13.01
C PHE A 658 -15.32 -26.28 13.05
N ASP A 659 -16.30 -26.86 13.72
CA ASP A 659 -16.44 -28.32 13.84
C ASP A 659 -16.80 -28.94 12.48
N ILE A 660 -17.79 -28.38 11.78
CA ILE A 660 -18.21 -28.80 10.43
C ILE A 660 -17.06 -28.64 9.43
N GLY A 661 -16.32 -27.52 9.47
CA GLY A 661 -15.20 -27.29 8.57
C GLY A 661 -14.08 -28.34 8.71
N ASN A 662 -13.80 -28.78 9.93
CA ASN A 662 -12.84 -29.86 10.18
C ASN A 662 -13.36 -31.24 9.72
N GLU A 663 -14.65 -31.51 9.91
CA GLU A 663 -15.29 -32.75 9.44
C GLU A 663 -15.22 -32.86 7.91
N ILE A 664 -15.61 -31.79 7.19
CA ILE A 664 -15.56 -31.72 5.72
C ILE A 664 -14.12 -31.89 5.22
N ALA A 665 -13.16 -31.18 5.83
CA ALA A 665 -11.75 -31.25 5.42
C ALA A 665 -11.18 -32.67 5.57
N LYS A 666 -11.55 -33.38 6.64
CA LYS A 666 -11.14 -34.78 6.86
C LYS A 666 -11.76 -35.72 5.83
N ALA A 667 -13.09 -35.67 5.65
CA ALA A 667 -13.80 -36.54 4.74
C ALA A 667 -13.29 -36.41 3.29
N ILE A 668 -13.07 -35.17 2.81
CA ILE A 668 -12.55 -34.94 1.45
C ILE A 668 -11.10 -35.39 1.32
N THR A 669 -10.28 -35.23 2.37
CA THR A 669 -8.89 -35.72 2.34
C THR A 669 -8.84 -37.24 2.24
N ASP A 670 -9.68 -37.96 2.98
CA ASP A 670 -9.69 -39.42 3.01
C ASP A 670 -10.17 -40.05 1.69
N MET A 671 -10.96 -39.31 0.88
CA MET A 671 -11.40 -39.74 -0.46
C MET A 671 -10.35 -39.56 -1.57
N ASN A 672 -9.27 -38.82 -1.31
CA ASN A 672 -8.28 -38.46 -2.32
C ASN A 672 -6.97 -39.24 -2.14
N PRO A 673 -6.22 -39.50 -3.24
CA PRO A 673 -4.93 -40.17 -3.15
C PRO A 673 -3.91 -39.27 -2.42
N ARG A 674 -3.01 -39.90 -1.65
CA ARG A 674 -1.91 -39.18 -0.99
C ARG A 674 -0.97 -38.57 -2.05
N PRO A 675 -0.48 -37.32 -1.89
CA PRO A 675 -0.54 -36.44 -0.72
C PRO A 675 -1.63 -35.35 -0.79
N ILE A 676 -2.67 -35.50 -1.63
CA ILE A 676 -3.73 -34.48 -1.75
C ILE A 676 -4.46 -34.34 -0.42
N LYS A 677 -4.44 -33.13 0.14
CA LYS A 677 -5.03 -32.83 1.45
C LYS A 677 -5.77 -31.51 1.41
N LEU A 678 -7.04 -31.54 1.83
CA LEU A 678 -7.85 -30.35 2.05
C LEU A 678 -7.60 -29.83 3.46
N LYS A 679 -7.40 -28.52 3.59
CA LYS A 679 -7.18 -27.86 4.87
C LYS A 679 -8.29 -26.87 5.15
N PHE A 680 -8.85 -26.94 6.35
CA PHE A 680 -9.62 -25.84 6.89
C PHE A 680 -8.70 -24.69 7.29
N GLU A 681 -8.90 -23.52 6.68
CA GLU A 681 -8.06 -22.35 6.91
C GLU A 681 -8.70 -21.40 7.91
N LYS A 682 -9.97 -21.01 7.68
CA LYS A 682 -10.62 -19.91 8.39
C LYS A 682 -12.13 -19.89 8.18
N VAL A 683 -12.80 -19.09 9.01
CA VAL A 683 -14.23 -18.73 8.89
C VAL A 683 -14.35 -17.23 8.67
N TYR A 684 -15.14 -16.82 7.68
CA TYR A 684 -15.60 -15.43 7.55
C TYR A 684 -16.95 -15.23 8.23
N HIS A 685 -17.05 -14.19 9.06
CA HIS A 685 -18.29 -13.85 9.75
C HIS A 685 -18.31 -12.37 10.21
N PRO A 686 -18.97 -11.44 9.48
CA PRO A 686 -19.66 -11.61 8.20
C PRO A 686 -18.73 -11.49 6.98
N CYS A 687 -19.28 -11.68 5.76
CA CYS A 687 -18.55 -11.65 4.49
C CYS A 687 -19.34 -10.96 3.36
N VAL A 688 -18.66 -10.35 2.39
CA VAL A 688 -19.22 -9.89 1.10
C VAL A 688 -18.43 -10.52 -0.04
N LEU A 689 -19.13 -11.23 -0.92
CA LEU A 689 -18.58 -11.72 -2.19
C LEU A 689 -19.06 -10.81 -3.32
N LEU A 690 -18.13 -10.21 -4.07
CA LEU A 690 -18.44 -9.23 -5.11
C LEU A 690 -18.34 -9.80 -6.53
N ALA A 691 -17.21 -10.45 -6.82
CA ALA A 691 -16.88 -11.00 -8.11
C ALA A 691 -15.69 -11.95 -7.95
N LYS A 692 -15.31 -12.64 -9.03
CA LYS A 692 -14.12 -13.50 -9.05
C LYS A 692 -12.90 -12.74 -8.51
N LYS A 693 -12.24 -13.32 -7.51
CA LYS A 693 -11.05 -12.77 -6.82
C LYS A 693 -11.29 -11.42 -6.12
N ARG A 694 -12.55 -11.07 -5.84
CA ARG A 694 -12.95 -9.84 -5.17
C ARG A 694 -13.93 -10.14 -4.05
N TYR A 695 -13.44 -10.13 -2.81
CA TYR A 695 -14.25 -10.41 -1.62
C TYR A 695 -13.62 -9.79 -0.37
N VAL A 696 -14.43 -9.60 0.66
CA VAL A 696 -14.01 -9.02 1.92
C VAL A 696 -14.80 -9.60 3.08
N GLY A 697 -14.16 -9.82 4.23
CA GLY A 697 -14.84 -10.36 5.40
C GLY A 697 -14.02 -10.27 6.67
N TYR A 698 -14.68 -10.51 7.80
CA TYR A 698 -14.01 -10.68 9.08
C TYR A 698 -13.57 -12.12 9.26
N LYS A 699 -12.25 -12.33 9.23
CA LYS A 699 -11.58 -13.62 9.35
C LYS A 699 -11.43 -14.02 10.82
N TYR A 700 -11.77 -15.26 11.11
CA TYR A 700 -11.42 -15.98 12.32
C TYR A 700 -10.63 -17.24 11.97
N GLU A 701 -9.43 -17.39 12.52
CA GLU A 701 -8.56 -18.57 12.31
C GLU A 701 -8.68 -19.60 13.43
N SER A 702 -9.10 -19.17 14.63
CA SER A 702 -9.30 -20.04 15.78
C SER A 702 -10.64 -19.79 16.46
N ARG A 703 -11.11 -20.82 17.18
CA ARG A 703 -12.36 -20.77 17.94
C ARG A 703 -12.34 -19.69 19.04
N ASP A 704 -11.19 -19.50 19.68
CA ASP A 704 -11.00 -18.58 20.81
C ASP A 704 -10.73 -17.14 20.37
N GLN A 705 -10.59 -16.89 19.07
CA GLN A 705 -10.33 -15.56 18.55
C GLN A 705 -11.57 -14.67 18.73
N VAL A 706 -11.48 -13.71 19.66
CA VAL A 706 -12.54 -12.72 19.92
C VAL A 706 -12.54 -11.61 18.87
N LYS A 707 -11.36 -11.03 18.59
CA LYS A 707 -11.22 -9.91 17.64
C LYS A 707 -11.00 -10.44 16.21
N PRO A 708 -11.86 -10.08 15.24
CA PRO A 708 -11.67 -10.49 13.86
C PRO A 708 -10.49 -9.78 13.20
N ASP A 709 -9.91 -10.46 12.21
CA ASP A 709 -9.01 -9.82 11.24
C ASP A 709 -9.81 -9.37 10.02
N PHE A 710 -9.67 -8.10 9.63
CA PHE A 710 -10.21 -7.61 8.37
C PHE A 710 -9.37 -8.16 7.20
N ASP A 711 -9.95 -9.09 6.42
CA ASP A 711 -9.33 -9.68 5.23
C ASP A 711 -10.06 -9.20 3.97
N ALA A 712 -9.32 -8.56 3.08
CA ALA A 712 -9.83 -8.00 1.83
C ALA A 712 -8.97 -8.50 0.68
N LYS A 713 -9.61 -9.05 -0.36
CA LYS A 713 -8.95 -9.57 -1.57
C LYS A 713 -9.49 -8.85 -2.80
N GLY A 714 -8.60 -8.30 -3.61
CA GLY A 714 -8.91 -7.71 -4.93
C GLY A 714 -9.78 -6.44 -4.95
N ILE A 715 -10.27 -5.99 -3.79
CA ILE A 715 -11.01 -4.73 -3.64
C ILE A 715 -10.08 -3.53 -3.44
N GLU A 716 -10.62 -2.33 -3.56
CA GLU A 716 -9.87 -1.09 -3.63
C GLU A 716 -9.05 -0.79 -2.35
N THR A 717 -9.49 -1.27 -1.17
CA THR A 717 -8.73 -1.21 0.09
C THR A 717 -7.30 -1.77 0.04
N VAL A 718 -7.03 -2.79 -0.78
CA VAL A 718 -5.70 -3.41 -0.90
C VAL A 718 -4.98 -3.07 -2.20
N ARG A 719 -5.69 -2.48 -3.17
CA ARG A 719 -5.15 -2.13 -4.48
C ARG A 719 -4.36 -0.82 -4.41
N ARG A 720 -3.33 -0.70 -5.26
CA ARG A 720 -2.40 0.46 -5.28
C ARG A 720 -2.62 1.43 -6.45
N ASP A 721 -3.66 1.24 -7.24
CA ASP A 721 -4.00 2.11 -8.38
C ASP A 721 -4.97 3.25 -8.04
N GLY A 722 -5.66 3.15 -6.90
CA GLY A 722 -6.53 4.17 -6.32
C GLY A 722 -5.81 5.16 -5.41
N THR A 723 -6.56 5.79 -4.51
CA THR A 723 -6.03 6.78 -3.55
C THR A 723 -6.04 6.27 -2.10
N PRO A 724 -5.14 6.75 -1.22
CA PRO A 724 -5.22 6.43 0.21
C PRO A 724 -6.55 6.83 0.87
N ALA A 725 -7.18 7.92 0.40
CA ALA A 725 -8.49 8.36 0.86
C ALA A 725 -9.56 7.28 0.64
N GLU A 726 -9.63 6.76 -0.58
CA GLU A 726 -10.53 5.69 -0.99
C GLU A 726 -10.36 4.44 -0.13
N GLN A 727 -9.12 3.97 0.05
CA GLN A 727 -8.82 2.80 0.89
C GLN A 727 -9.34 2.96 2.32
N LYS A 728 -9.10 4.13 2.94
CA LYS A 728 -9.49 4.41 4.33
C LYS A 728 -11.00 4.53 4.50
N ILE A 729 -11.68 5.19 3.55
CA ILE A 729 -13.12 5.42 3.58
C ILE A 729 -13.86 4.10 3.36
N GLU A 730 -13.46 3.32 2.36
CA GLU A 730 -14.03 2.01 2.07
C GLU A 730 -13.82 1.03 3.23
N GLU A 731 -12.60 0.93 3.77
CA GLU A 731 -12.33 0.08 4.93
C GLU A 731 -13.19 0.46 6.15
N LYS A 732 -13.34 1.76 6.44
CA LYS A 732 -14.16 2.21 7.58
C LYS A 732 -15.64 1.94 7.34
N ALA A 733 -16.15 2.18 6.13
CA ALA A 733 -17.53 1.89 5.77
C ALA A 733 -17.85 0.40 5.93
N LEU A 734 -16.94 -0.48 5.48
CA LEU A 734 -17.08 -1.93 5.62
C LEU A 734 -17.00 -2.40 7.08
N LYS A 735 -16.13 -1.80 7.90
CA LYS A 735 -16.10 -2.11 9.33
C LYS A 735 -17.38 -1.72 10.04
N ILE A 736 -17.95 -0.55 9.73
CA ILE A 736 -19.27 -0.15 10.27
C ILE A 736 -20.33 -1.17 9.85
N LEU A 737 -20.35 -1.58 8.58
CA LEU A 737 -21.27 -2.61 8.09
C LEU A 737 -21.12 -3.92 8.86
N PHE A 738 -19.89 -4.40 9.08
CA PHE A 738 -19.65 -5.69 9.73
C PHE A 738 -19.84 -5.67 11.25
N GLU A 739 -19.64 -4.54 11.90
CA GLU A 739 -19.78 -4.38 13.36
C GLU A 739 -21.24 -4.10 13.76
N THR A 740 -21.99 -3.32 12.96
CA THR A 740 -23.31 -2.80 13.36
C THR A 740 -24.45 -3.20 12.44
N ALA A 741 -24.16 -3.61 11.19
CA ALA A 741 -25.15 -3.79 10.12
C ALA A 741 -26.05 -2.56 9.85
N ASP A 742 -25.72 -1.38 10.39
CA ASP A 742 -26.54 -0.17 10.32
C ASP A 742 -26.13 0.75 9.16
N LEU A 743 -27.00 0.84 8.16
CA LEU A 743 -26.82 1.65 6.97
C LEU A 743 -26.94 3.16 7.23
N SER A 744 -27.68 3.59 8.26
CA SER A 744 -27.79 5.02 8.61
C SER A 744 -26.45 5.58 9.14
N GLN A 745 -25.71 4.78 9.91
CA GLN A 745 -24.36 5.16 10.37
C GLN A 745 -23.39 5.29 9.19
N ILE A 746 -23.48 4.38 8.21
CA ILE A 746 -22.65 4.42 6.99
C ILE A 746 -23.00 5.64 6.15
N LYS A 747 -24.29 5.94 5.95
CA LYS A 747 -24.77 7.12 5.22
C LYS A 747 -24.24 8.40 5.85
N SER A 748 -24.40 8.57 7.17
CA SER A 748 -23.90 9.74 7.90
C SER A 748 -22.37 9.86 7.80
N TYR A 749 -21.65 8.75 7.96
CA TYR A 749 -20.21 8.71 7.79
C TYR A 749 -19.79 9.16 6.38
N PHE A 750 -20.37 8.57 5.33
CA PHE A 750 -20.07 8.90 3.94
C PHE A 750 -20.34 10.37 3.62
N GLN A 751 -21.53 10.89 3.98
CA GLN A 751 -21.88 12.30 3.80
C GLN A 751 -20.91 13.25 4.53
N SER A 752 -20.49 12.89 5.75
CA SER A 752 -19.49 13.68 6.49
C SER A 752 -18.13 13.73 5.79
N GLN A 753 -17.70 12.65 5.13
CA GLN A 753 -16.45 12.66 4.35
C GLN A 753 -16.61 13.47 3.06
N CYS A 754 -17.74 13.34 2.35
CA CYS A 754 -18.05 14.16 1.18
C CYS A 754 -18.04 15.66 1.51
N ASP A 755 -18.65 16.07 2.63
CA ASP A 755 -18.64 17.47 3.09
C ASP A 755 -17.22 17.98 3.35
N LYS A 756 -16.36 17.20 4.02
CA LYS A 756 -14.95 17.55 4.24
C LYS A 756 -14.17 17.72 2.93
N ILE A 757 -14.40 16.84 1.96
CA ILE A 757 -13.75 16.90 0.64
C ILE A 757 -14.21 18.16 -0.11
N MET A 758 -15.52 18.41 -0.15
CA MET A 758 -16.09 19.62 -0.77
C MET A 758 -15.59 20.90 -0.11
N ARG A 759 -15.42 20.94 1.22
CA ARG A 759 -14.83 22.07 1.96
C ARG A 759 -13.30 22.16 1.87
N GLY A 760 -12.63 21.11 1.42
CA GLY A 760 -11.16 21.10 1.26
C GLY A 760 -10.43 20.95 2.59
N GLN A 761 -11.14 20.45 3.60
CA GLN A 761 -10.59 20.09 4.90
C GLN A 761 -10.00 18.68 4.84
N VAL A 762 -9.16 18.45 3.84
CA VAL A 762 -8.49 17.18 3.59
C VAL A 762 -6.99 17.38 3.40
N SER A 763 -6.24 16.30 3.66
CA SER A 763 -4.81 16.24 3.32
C SER A 763 -4.65 15.93 1.84
N VAL A 764 -3.83 16.69 1.13
CA VAL A 764 -3.53 16.46 -0.29
C VAL A 764 -2.89 15.09 -0.51
N GLN A 765 -2.07 14.63 0.44
CA GLN A 765 -1.40 13.32 0.37
C GLN A 765 -2.38 12.17 0.16
N ASP A 766 -3.55 12.23 0.80
CA ASP A 766 -4.55 11.16 0.73
C ASP A 766 -5.23 11.07 -0.64
N PHE A 767 -5.08 12.10 -1.49
CA PHE A 767 -5.66 12.19 -2.84
C PHE A 767 -4.62 12.02 -3.96
N CYS A 768 -3.36 11.75 -3.60
CA CYS A 768 -2.31 11.46 -4.57
C CYS A 768 -2.50 10.04 -5.14
N PHE A 769 -2.63 9.94 -6.46
CA PHE A 769 -2.43 8.68 -7.19
C PHE A 769 -0.94 8.40 -7.31
N ALA A 770 -0.52 7.14 -7.31
CA ALA A 770 0.89 6.75 -7.52
C ALA A 770 0.96 5.55 -8.49
N LYS A 771 1.22 5.80 -9.77
CA LYS A 771 1.23 4.77 -10.82
C LYS A 771 2.63 4.54 -11.37
N GLU A 772 2.93 3.28 -11.69
CA GLU A 772 4.22 2.92 -12.30
C GLU A 772 4.34 3.50 -13.71
N VAL A 773 5.46 4.17 -13.96
CA VAL A 773 5.80 4.74 -15.25
C VAL A 773 6.85 3.86 -15.94
N ARG A 774 6.58 3.49 -17.19
CA ARG A 774 7.41 2.62 -18.03
C ARG A 774 7.71 3.33 -19.35
N LEU A 775 8.48 4.41 -19.27
CA LEU A 775 8.89 5.19 -20.45
C LEU A 775 9.55 4.28 -21.51
N GLY A 776 9.24 4.52 -22.78
CA GLY A 776 9.70 3.71 -23.91
C GLY A 776 8.94 2.40 -24.18
N THR A 777 7.85 2.11 -23.45
CA THR A 777 6.97 0.95 -23.71
C THR A 777 5.55 1.31 -24.14
N TYR A 778 5.18 2.59 -24.05
CA TYR A 778 3.86 3.07 -24.42
C TYR A 778 3.76 3.22 -25.95
N SER A 779 2.57 2.93 -26.49
CA SER A 779 2.30 3.08 -27.92
C SER A 779 2.14 4.55 -28.30
N ASP A 780 2.65 4.93 -29.48
CA ASP A 780 2.49 6.30 -30.01
C ASP A 780 1.06 6.62 -30.48
N LYS A 781 0.17 5.61 -30.53
CA LYS A 781 -1.20 5.72 -31.05
C LYS A 781 -2.19 6.41 -30.10
N GLY A 782 -1.78 6.82 -28.91
CA GLY A 782 -2.68 7.44 -27.93
C GLY A 782 -1.94 8.23 -26.84
N PRO A 783 -2.65 9.04 -26.04
CA PRO A 783 -2.03 9.80 -24.98
C PRO A 783 -1.44 8.85 -23.92
N PRO A 784 -0.19 9.08 -23.48
CA PRO A 784 0.42 8.26 -22.46
C PRO A 784 -0.31 8.43 -21.11
N PRO A 785 -0.12 7.52 -20.14
CA PRO A 785 -0.73 7.67 -18.82
C PRO A 785 -0.28 8.99 -18.15
N PRO A 786 -1.09 9.59 -17.25
CA PRO A 786 -0.79 10.90 -16.66
C PRO A 786 0.59 11.00 -15.99
N GLY A 787 1.02 9.93 -15.29
CA GLY A 787 2.35 9.88 -14.68
C GLY A 787 3.49 9.99 -15.69
N ALA A 788 3.33 9.43 -16.89
CA ALA A 788 4.31 9.55 -17.97
C ALA A 788 4.31 10.97 -18.55
N LEU A 789 3.14 11.61 -18.74
CA LEU A 789 3.07 12.99 -19.21
C LEU A 789 3.76 13.97 -18.25
N ILE A 790 3.51 13.84 -16.95
CA ILE A 790 4.16 14.66 -15.91
C ILE A 790 5.68 14.45 -15.93
N SER A 791 6.12 13.20 -16.13
CA SER A 791 7.54 12.88 -16.23
C SER A 791 8.17 13.49 -17.48
N THR A 792 7.51 13.40 -18.64
CA THR A 792 8.00 14.04 -19.88
C THR A 792 8.08 15.56 -19.73
N LYS A 793 7.11 16.20 -19.05
CA LYS A 793 7.17 17.63 -18.76
C LYS A 793 8.37 17.98 -17.87
N ARG A 794 8.64 17.18 -16.83
CA ARG A 794 9.84 17.34 -15.99
C ARG A 794 11.13 17.14 -16.78
N MET A 795 11.17 16.17 -17.70
CA MET A 795 12.32 15.93 -18.57
C MET A 795 12.58 17.07 -19.56
N LEU A 796 11.55 17.80 -19.99
CA LEU A 796 11.70 19.01 -20.82
C LEU A 796 12.29 20.18 -20.02
N GLU A 797 11.97 20.27 -18.74
CA GLU A 797 12.54 21.27 -17.82
C GLU A 797 13.97 20.89 -17.39
N ASP A 798 14.20 19.60 -17.12
CA ASP A 798 15.48 19.02 -16.74
C ASP A 798 15.59 17.59 -17.27
N ALA A 799 16.46 17.38 -18.26
CA ALA A 799 16.66 16.07 -18.89
C ALA A 799 17.05 14.97 -17.89
N ARG A 800 17.69 15.33 -16.75
CA ARG A 800 18.12 14.35 -15.75
C ARG A 800 17.01 13.93 -14.79
N ALA A 801 15.88 14.64 -14.78
CA ALA A 801 14.68 14.26 -14.02
C ALA A 801 13.89 13.08 -14.65
N GLU A 802 14.53 12.22 -15.46
CA GLU A 802 13.94 11.00 -16.01
C GLU A 802 13.63 10.01 -14.86
N PRO A 803 12.37 9.55 -14.71
CA PRO A 803 12.04 8.53 -13.72
C PRO A 803 12.64 7.17 -14.11
N GLN A 804 13.03 6.39 -13.12
CA GLN A 804 13.53 5.04 -13.34
C GLN A 804 12.44 4.10 -13.84
N TYR A 805 12.84 3.03 -14.54
CA TYR A 805 11.86 2.06 -15.08
C TYR A 805 11.02 1.42 -13.97
N GLY A 806 9.70 1.61 -14.04
CA GLY A 806 8.75 1.11 -13.05
C GLY A 806 8.66 1.95 -11.78
N GLU A 807 9.27 3.14 -11.76
CA GLU A 807 9.10 4.11 -10.69
C GLU A 807 7.65 4.61 -10.61
N ARG A 808 7.16 4.84 -9.39
CA ARG A 808 5.80 5.32 -9.14
C ARG A 808 5.78 6.84 -9.04
N VAL A 809 5.18 7.48 -10.04
CA VAL A 809 5.10 8.95 -10.11
C VAL A 809 3.79 9.42 -9.49
N PRO A 810 3.82 10.26 -8.43
CA PRO A 810 2.61 10.75 -7.79
C PRO A 810 1.97 11.90 -8.58
N TYR A 811 0.63 11.91 -8.65
CA TYR A 811 -0.13 13.00 -9.28
C TYR A 811 -1.50 13.20 -8.63
N VAL A 812 -2.06 14.40 -8.81
CA VAL A 812 -3.39 14.80 -8.32
C VAL A 812 -4.25 15.34 -9.45
N VAL A 813 -5.57 15.25 -9.29
CA VAL A 813 -6.54 15.73 -10.28
C VAL A 813 -7.14 17.05 -9.81
N ILE A 814 -6.99 18.07 -10.65
CA ILE A 814 -7.42 19.44 -10.35
C ILE A 814 -8.71 19.81 -11.09
N THR A 815 -9.38 20.84 -10.63
CA THR A 815 -10.55 21.44 -11.30
C THR A 815 -10.12 21.99 -12.67
N GLY A 816 -10.82 21.58 -13.73
CA GLY A 816 -10.59 22.06 -15.09
C GLY A 816 -11.83 22.74 -15.67
N GLY A 817 -11.67 23.41 -16.81
CA GLY A 817 -12.81 23.95 -17.56
C GLY A 817 -13.78 22.86 -18.04
N PRO A 818 -15.02 23.22 -18.40
CA PRO A 818 -16.00 22.26 -18.90
C PRO A 818 -15.46 21.51 -20.12
N GLY A 819 -15.58 20.18 -20.13
CA GLY A 819 -15.10 19.32 -21.21
C GLY A 819 -13.58 19.05 -21.23
N ALA A 820 -12.81 19.59 -20.28
CA ALA A 820 -11.37 19.31 -20.20
C ALA A 820 -11.09 17.82 -19.98
N ARG A 821 -10.15 17.26 -20.75
CA ARG A 821 -9.77 15.85 -20.64
C ARG A 821 -9.12 15.59 -19.28
N LEU A 822 -9.32 14.40 -18.73
CA LEU A 822 -8.73 14.02 -17.44
C LEU A 822 -7.21 14.18 -17.41
N ILE A 823 -6.53 13.85 -18.51
CA ILE A 823 -5.07 13.90 -18.59
C ILE A 823 -4.53 15.33 -18.44
N ASP A 824 -5.21 16.32 -19.04
CA ASP A 824 -4.80 17.74 -18.98
C ASP A 824 -5.00 18.33 -17.57
N ARG A 825 -5.83 17.67 -16.77
CA ARG A 825 -6.16 18.03 -15.38
C ARG A 825 -5.30 17.31 -14.35
N CYS A 826 -4.38 16.44 -14.77
CA CYS A 826 -3.47 15.76 -13.87
C CYS A 826 -2.20 16.60 -13.70
N VAL A 827 -1.87 16.96 -12.46
CA VAL A 827 -0.69 17.77 -12.14
C VAL A 827 0.15 17.12 -11.05
N ALA A 828 1.41 17.52 -10.95
CA ALA A 828 2.25 17.11 -9.84
C ALA A 828 1.73 17.73 -8.53
N PRO A 829 1.89 17.06 -7.37
CA PRO A 829 1.46 17.63 -6.08
C PRO A 829 2.13 18.97 -5.75
N GLU A 830 3.34 19.20 -6.26
CA GLU A 830 4.08 20.46 -6.09
C GLU A 830 3.42 21.63 -6.82
N ASP A 831 2.93 21.40 -8.04
CA ASP A 831 2.24 22.43 -8.83
C ASP A 831 0.97 22.91 -8.12
N LEU A 832 0.25 21.97 -7.48
CA LEU A 832 -0.91 22.29 -6.65
C LEU A 832 -0.54 23.10 -5.40
N LEU A 833 0.61 22.81 -4.77
CA LEU A 833 1.04 23.50 -3.54
C LEU A 833 1.65 24.87 -3.80
N ASN A 834 2.22 25.08 -5.00
CA ASN A 834 2.85 26.34 -5.37
C ASN A 834 1.87 27.32 -6.05
N ASN A 835 0.72 26.86 -6.53
CA ASN A 835 -0.25 27.68 -7.24
C ASN A 835 -1.59 27.77 -6.51
N ASP A 836 -1.86 28.94 -5.91
CA ASP A 836 -3.08 29.22 -5.16
C ASP A 836 -4.36 29.22 -6.04
N HIS A 837 -4.20 29.34 -7.36
CA HIS A 837 -5.33 29.32 -8.29
C HIS A 837 -5.82 27.90 -8.63
N VAL A 838 -5.13 26.86 -8.17
CA VAL A 838 -5.45 25.47 -8.51
C VAL A 838 -6.01 24.74 -7.29
N THR A 839 -7.11 24.00 -7.47
CA THR A 839 -7.73 23.21 -6.40
C THR A 839 -8.00 21.79 -6.85
N LEU A 840 -8.00 20.86 -5.88
CA LEU A 840 -8.46 19.50 -6.10
C LEU A 840 -9.91 19.48 -6.59
N ASP A 841 -10.21 18.65 -7.58
CA ASP A 841 -11.58 18.44 -8.03
C ASP A 841 -12.31 17.47 -7.09
N ALA A 842 -13.01 18.04 -6.12
CA ALA A 842 -13.84 17.31 -5.17
C ALA A 842 -14.90 16.44 -5.86
N GLU A 843 -15.52 16.93 -6.94
CA GLU A 843 -16.59 16.20 -7.64
C GLU A 843 -16.03 14.98 -8.36
N TYR A 844 -14.89 15.12 -9.05
CA TYR A 844 -14.20 13.99 -9.67
C TYR A 844 -13.84 12.91 -8.63
N TYR A 845 -13.20 13.28 -7.52
CA TYR A 845 -12.81 12.30 -6.51
C TYR A 845 -14.02 11.60 -5.86
N ILE A 846 -15.12 12.31 -5.59
CA ILE A 846 -16.31 11.69 -5.02
C ILE A 846 -16.99 10.77 -6.05
N THR A 847 -17.26 11.27 -7.26
CA THR A 847 -18.07 10.56 -8.27
C THR A 847 -17.34 9.44 -9.00
N LYS A 848 -16.03 9.59 -9.25
CA LYS A 848 -15.23 8.62 -10.00
C LYS A 848 -14.37 7.72 -9.13
N ASN A 849 -13.99 8.17 -7.94
CA ASN A 849 -13.10 7.41 -7.05
C ASN A 849 -13.85 6.75 -5.90
N LEU A 850 -14.70 7.48 -5.17
CA LEU A 850 -15.35 6.97 -3.95
C LEU A 850 -16.67 6.22 -4.22
N ILE A 851 -17.55 6.77 -5.06
CA ILE A 851 -18.87 6.19 -5.30
C ILE A 851 -18.79 4.79 -5.94
N PRO A 852 -18.03 4.56 -7.04
CA PRO A 852 -18.04 3.26 -7.72
C PRO A 852 -17.63 2.03 -6.88
N PRO A 853 -16.58 2.07 -6.02
CA PRO A 853 -16.28 0.93 -5.13
C PRO A 853 -17.35 0.72 -4.06
N LEU A 854 -17.81 1.79 -3.41
CA LEU A 854 -18.86 1.69 -2.38
C LEU A 854 -20.17 1.17 -2.98
N GLU A 855 -20.56 1.67 -4.15
CA GLU A 855 -21.78 1.28 -4.85
C GLU A 855 -21.78 -0.21 -5.22
N ARG A 856 -20.64 -0.77 -5.66
CA ARG A 856 -20.53 -2.22 -5.93
C ARG A 856 -20.81 -3.08 -4.71
N ILE A 857 -20.43 -2.63 -3.52
CA ILE A 857 -20.62 -3.38 -2.27
C ILE A 857 -22.04 -3.14 -1.74
N PHE A 858 -22.43 -1.89 -1.58
CA PHE A 858 -23.71 -1.54 -0.97
C PHE A 858 -24.91 -1.86 -1.85
N ASN A 859 -24.76 -1.96 -3.18
CA ASN A 859 -25.83 -2.49 -4.03
C ASN A 859 -26.13 -3.97 -3.73
N LEU A 860 -25.15 -4.77 -3.32
CA LEU A 860 -25.37 -6.17 -2.89
C LEU A 860 -26.10 -6.28 -1.55
N VAL A 861 -26.10 -5.19 -0.78
CA VAL A 861 -26.84 -5.03 0.48
C VAL A 861 -28.21 -4.38 0.24
N GLY A 862 -28.41 -3.69 -0.89
CA GLY A 862 -29.63 -2.95 -1.22
C GLY A 862 -29.56 -1.43 -1.05
N ALA A 863 -28.41 -0.85 -0.65
CA ALA A 863 -28.22 0.59 -0.39
C ALA A 863 -27.67 1.38 -1.59
N ASN A 864 -28.17 2.61 -1.83
CA ASN A 864 -27.79 3.45 -2.97
C ASN A 864 -26.89 4.62 -2.53
N VAL A 865 -25.59 4.47 -2.75
CA VAL A 865 -24.58 5.45 -2.32
C VAL A 865 -24.66 6.75 -3.13
N ARG A 866 -25.04 6.68 -4.42
CA ARG A 866 -25.16 7.88 -5.26
C ARG A 866 -26.31 8.77 -4.79
N GLN A 867 -27.44 8.17 -4.45
CA GLN A 867 -28.57 8.88 -3.86
C GLN A 867 -28.16 9.61 -2.57
N TRP A 868 -27.39 8.95 -1.69
CA TRP A 868 -26.91 9.60 -0.46
C TRP A 868 -26.05 10.84 -0.72
N PHE A 869 -25.29 10.84 -1.83
CA PHE A 869 -24.52 12.00 -2.26
C PHE A 869 -25.43 13.10 -2.82
N ASP A 870 -26.44 12.76 -3.61
CA ASP A 870 -27.33 13.73 -4.26
C ASP A 870 -28.28 14.43 -3.27
N GLU A 871 -28.70 13.74 -2.21
CA GLU A 871 -29.46 14.31 -1.08
C GLU A 871 -28.67 15.33 -0.26
N MET A 872 -27.33 15.30 -0.33
CA MET A 872 -26.46 16.16 0.46
C MET A 872 -26.41 17.59 -0.11
N PRO A 873 -26.44 18.64 0.74
CA PRO A 873 -26.25 20.02 0.28
C PRO A 873 -24.86 20.19 -0.35
N LYS A 874 -24.82 20.64 -1.60
CA LYS A 874 -23.57 20.85 -2.35
C LYS A 874 -22.93 22.18 -1.93
N VAL A 875 -21.72 22.14 -1.40
CA VAL A 875 -20.96 23.34 -1.03
C VAL A 875 -20.15 23.83 -2.23
N GLN A 876 -20.56 24.94 -2.83
CA GLN A 876 -19.72 25.65 -3.82
C GLN A 876 -18.78 26.62 -3.09
N ARG A 877 -17.47 26.45 -3.30
CA ARG A 877 -16.48 27.39 -2.75
C ARG A 877 -16.43 28.64 -3.60
N ILE A 878 -16.91 29.76 -3.07
CA ILE A 878 -16.64 31.08 -3.62
C ILE A 878 -15.23 31.47 -3.15
N ARG A 879 -14.28 31.61 -4.09
CA ARG A 879 -12.93 32.07 -3.76
C ARG A 879 -12.96 33.58 -3.53
N ARG A 880 -12.30 34.02 -2.45
CA ARG A 880 -11.84 35.41 -2.29
C ARG A 880 -10.40 35.43 -2.77
N VAL A 881 -10.18 35.75 -4.04
CA VAL A 881 -8.82 35.87 -4.60
C VAL A 881 -8.32 37.28 -4.30
N ASP A 882 -7.18 37.39 -3.61
CA ASP A 882 -6.53 38.67 -3.37
C ASP A 882 -6.11 39.31 -4.71
N ALA A 883 -6.54 40.55 -4.95
CA ALA A 883 -6.18 41.34 -6.13
C ALA A 883 -4.74 41.91 -6.06
N GLN A 884 -3.89 41.44 -5.15
CA GLN A 884 -2.58 42.03 -4.85
C GLN A 884 -1.42 41.03 -4.97
N ALA A 885 -1.24 40.43 -6.14
CA ALA A 885 0.08 39.90 -6.53
C ALA A 885 0.79 40.96 -7.37
N ALA A 886 1.68 41.73 -6.73
CA ALA A 886 2.56 42.68 -7.39
C ALA A 886 3.55 41.93 -8.31
N GLY A 887 3.23 41.84 -9.60
CA GLY A 887 4.18 41.45 -10.63
C GLY A 887 5.09 42.62 -11.04
N PRO A 888 6.31 42.35 -11.54
CA PRO A 888 7.22 43.39 -12.00
C PRO A 888 6.58 44.21 -13.12
N ALA A 889 6.87 45.52 -13.12
CA ALA A 889 6.27 46.49 -14.03
C ALA A 889 6.46 46.08 -15.50
N GLY A 890 5.35 45.78 -16.20
CA GLY A 890 5.36 45.57 -17.66
C GLY A 890 4.46 44.46 -18.20
N ALA A 891 3.99 43.51 -17.39
CA ALA A 891 3.11 42.42 -17.89
C ALA A 891 1.62 42.79 -17.83
N ARG A 892 0.89 42.67 -18.95
CA ARG A 892 -0.57 42.86 -19.04
C ARG A 892 -1.28 41.98 -17.99
N ARG A 893 -1.94 42.62 -17.02
CA ARG A 893 -2.76 41.98 -15.96
C ARG A 893 -3.91 41.19 -16.59
N LYS A 894 -3.89 39.85 -16.49
CA LYS A 894 -5.06 39.02 -16.78
C LYS A 894 -5.95 38.99 -15.53
N PHE A 895 -6.95 39.85 -15.48
CA PHE A 895 -7.99 39.78 -14.46
C PHE A 895 -8.92 38.60 -14.77
N THR A 896 -9.08 37.66 -13.84
CA THR A 896 -10.10 36.59 -13.95
C THR A 896 -11.48 37.13 -13.55
N LEU A 897 -12.55 36.57 -14.10
CA LEU A 897 -13.94 36.96 -13.80
C LEU A 897 -14.25 36.93 -12.28
N GLU A 898 -13.57 36.04 -11.55
CA GLU A 898 -13.63 35.93 -10.08
C GLU A 898 -13.12 37.18 -9.35
N SER A 899 -12.16 37.91 -9.91
CA SER A 899 -11.67 39.18 -9.35
C SER A 899 -12.71 40.31 -9.42
N PHE A 900 -13.69 40.20 -10.32
CA PHE A 900 -14.80 41.16 -10.44
C PHE A 900 -16.03 40.76 -9.61
N LEU A 901 -16.10 39.51 -9.12
CA LEU A 901 -17.20 38.97 -8.31
C LEU A 901 -16.99 39.19 -6.80
N HIS A 902 -16.39 40.33 -6.41
CA HIS A 902 -16.29 40.78 -5.02
C HIS A 902 -17.70 41.04 -4.45
N SER A 903 -18.39 39.98 -4.01
CA SER A 903 -19.49 40.14 -3.07
C SER A 903 -18.89 40.53 -1.73
N ALA A 904 -18.79 41.84 -1.49
CA ALA A 904 -18.30 42.41 -0.24
C ALA A 904 -19.10 41.78 0.90
N SER A 905 -18.47 40.91 1.67
CA SER A 905 -19.07 40.26 2.83
C SER A 905 -18.19 40.60 4.00
N CYS A 906 -18.79 41.05 5.09
CA CYS A 906 -18.07 41.53 6.25
C CYS A 906 -17.10 40.45 6.76
N VAL A 907 -15.83 40.82 6.96
CA VAL A 907 -14.78 39.87 7.40
C VAL A 907 -15.06 39.29 8.80
N VAL A 908 -15.79 40.03 9.64
CA VAL A 908 -16.10 39.68 11.03
C VAL A 908 -17.38 38.83 11.14
N CYS A 909 -18.50 39.30 10.60
CA CYS A 909 -19.81 38.63 10.75
C CYS A 909 -20.31 37.91 9.49
N GLY A 910 -19.62 38.01 8.35
CA GLY A 910 -20.00 37.36 7.09
C GLY A 910 -21.24 37.98 6.40
N ALA A 911 -21.85 39.02 6.97
CA ALA A 911 -23.02 39.68 6.37
C ALA A 911 -22.66 40.31 5.02
N LYS A 912 -23.55 40.17 4.02
CA LYS A 912 -23.39 40.82 2.72
C LYS A 912 -23.44 42.34 2.89
N VAL A 913 -22.38 43.01 2.45
CA VAL A 913 -22.25 44.46 2.37
C VAL A 913 -22.68 44.88 0.97
N LYS A 914 -23.62 45.83 0.88
CA LYS A 914 -24.00 46.43 -0.41
C LYS A 914 -22.88 47.40 -0.81
N VAL A 915 -22.29 47.17 -1.98
CA VAL A 915 -21.44 48.16 -2.66
C VAL A 915 -22.38 48.92 -3.59
N ASP A 916 -22.79 50.12 -3.21
CA ASP A 916 -23.63 50.96 -4.07
C ASP A 916 -22.75 51.52 -5.21
N ASN A 917 -22.90 50.95 -6.40
CA ASN A 917 -22.20 51.40 -7.62
C ASN A 917 -22.90 52.58 -8.32
N ASN A 918 -23.92 53.19 -7.72
CA ASN A 918 -24.61 54.33 -8.31
C ASN A 918 -24.17 55.63 -7.62
N ASN A 919 -23.19 56.32 -8.21
CA ASN A 919 -23.05 57.76 -8.02
C ASN A 919 -22.52 58.42 -9.30
N GLY A 920 -23.42 58.60 -10.26
CA GLY A 920 -23.36 59.71 -11.21
C GLY A 920 -24.06 60.92 -10.61
N ASN A 921 -23.41 61.63 -9.69
CA ASN A 921 -23.48 63.09 -9.55
C ASN A 921 -22.65 63.56 -8.35
N GLY A 922 -21.93 64.67 -8.57
CA GLY A 922 -20.91 65.20 -7.68
C GLY A 922 -21.42 65.62 -6.30
N GLY A 923 -20.65 65.25 -5.28
CA GLY A 923 -20.77 65.70 -3.90
C GLY A 923 -19.67 65.05 -3.07
N ARG A 924 -18.78 65.86 -2.50
CA ARG A 924 -17.62 65.46 -1.67
C ARG A 924 -18.01 64.45 -0.59
N HIS A 925 -17.55 63.20 -0.68
CA HIS A 925 -17.18 62.34 0.44
C HIS A 925 -16.24 61.23 -0.06
N ASP A 926 -14.98 61.29 0.39
CA ASP A 926 -13.87 60.42 0.00
C ASP A 926 -13.82 59.14 0.87
N GLU A 927 -14.95 58.42 1.02
CA GLU A 927 -15.04 57.16 1.81
C GLU A 927 -15.67 55.99 1.02
N GLY A 928 -15.52 55.98 -0.30
CA GLY A 928 -16.25 55.07 -1.20
C GLY A 928 -15.47 53.90 -1.81
N LYS A 929 -14.35 53.46 -1.24
CA LYS A 929 -13.58 52.31 -1.77
C LYS A 929 -13.24 51.29 -0.67
N ASP A 930 -13.80 50.09 -0.79
CA ASP A 930 -13.56 48.87 -0.01
C ASP A 930 -14.09 48.80 1.44
N ALA A 931 -15.41 48.72 1.59
CA ALA A 931 -16.07 48.38 2.86
C ALA A 931 -15.92 46.88 3.21
N ALA A 932 -14.74 46.50 3.74
CA ALA A 932 -14.47 45.15 4.25
C ALA A 932 -15.28 44.77 5.51
N LEU A 933 -15.88 45.76 6.19
CA LEU A 933 -16.68 45.60 7.40
C LEU A 933 -18.09 46.15 7.21
N CYS A 934 -19.09 45.49 7.81
CA CYS A 934 -20.43 46.07 7.90
C CYS A 934 -20.48 47.16 8.98
N TRP A 935 -21.48 48.04 8.91
CA TRP A 935 -21.65 49.15 9.85
C TRP A 935 -21.70 48.70 11.33
N ARG A 936 -22.29 47.53 11.62
CA ARG A 936 -22.35 46.97 12.98
C ARG A 936 -20.96 46.65 13.53
N CYS A 937 -20.15 45.96 12.73
CA CYS A 937 -18.78 45.60 13.11
C CYS A 937 -17.81 46.79 13.07
N ARG A 938 -18.09 47.83 12.26
CA ARG A 938 -17.31 49.08 12.31
C ARG A 938 -17.57 49.84 13.63
N ARG A 939 -18.79 49.78 14.16
CA ARG A 939 -19.16 50.43 15.43
C ARG A 939 -18.64 49.68 16.66
N ASP A 940 -18.66 48.35 16.64
CA ASP A 940 -18.02 47.51 17.66
C ASP A 940 -16.54 47.27 17.32
N THR A 941 -15.72 48.30 17.46
CA THR A 941 -14.28 48.27 17.14
C THR A 941 -13.53 47.28 18.04
N ALA A 942 -13.81 47.29 19.35
CA ALA A 942 -13.15 46.44 20.33
C ALA A 942 -13.48 44.95 20.12
N GLY A 943 -14.76 44.59 19.95
CA GLY A 943 -15.18 43.21 19.69
C GLY A 943 -14.66 42.69 18.33
N SER A 944 -14.70 43.54 17.30
CA SER A 944 -14.17 43.21 15.98
C SER A 944 -12.65 43.04 15.98
N LEU A 945 -11.90 43.90 16.66
CA LEU A 945 -10.45 43.77 16.82
C LEU A 945 -10.08 42.48 17.56
N LEU A 946 -10.76 42.18 18.68
CA LEU A 946 -10.52 40.95 19.44
C LEU A 946 -10.79 39.71 18.60
N GLN A 947 -11.90 39.68 17.85
CA GLN A 947 -12.24 38.53 17.00
C GLN A 947 -11.23 38.35 15.86
N LEU A 948 -10.80 39.43 15.20
CA LEU A 948 -9.81 39.41 14.13
C LEU A 948 -8.43 38.99 14.63
N GLN A 949 -7.97 39.55 15.76
CA GLN A 949 -6.69 39.18 16.37
C GLN A 949 -6.71 37.73 16.89
N THR A 950 -7.82 37.28 17.50
CA THR A 950 -7.96 35.88 17.96
C THR A 950 -7.90 34.92 16.79
N ARG A 951 -8.56 35.23 15.68
CA ARG A 951 -8.52 34.45 14.44
C ARG A 951 -7.10 34.36 13.90
N LEU A 952 -6.38 35.49 13.81
CA LEU A 952 -5.00 35.53 13.34
C LEU A 952 -4.04 34.76 14.27
N ASN A 953 -4.12 35.01 15.58
CA ASN A 953 -3.32 34.31 16.59
C ASN A 953 -3.57 32.80 16.60
N THR A 954 -4.80 32.36 16.33
CA THR A 954 -5.13 30.93 16.25
C THR A 954 -4.44 30.27 15.06
N GLU A 955 -4.47 30.90 13.88
CA GLU A 955 -3.79 30.38 12.69
C GLU A 955 -2.26 30.44 12.83
N GLU A 956 -1.72 31.50 13.45
CA GLU A 956 -0.28 31.61 13.74
C GLU A 956 0.19 30.54 14.73
N ARG A 957 -0.56 30.30 15.82
CA ARG A 957 -0.26 29.21 16.77
C ARG A 957 -0.27 27.85 16.07
N ARG A 958 -1.27 27.58 15.24
CA ARG A 958 -1.37 26.33 14.46
C ARG A 958 -0.17 26.13 13.53
N TYR A 959 0.26 27.19 12.84
CA TYR A 959 1.44 27.13 11.98
C TYR A 959 2.71 26.87 12.80
N MET A 960 2.93 27.62 13.88
CA MET A 960 4.08 27.47 14.76
C MET A 960 4.16 26.09 15.41
N GLU A 961 3.04 25.50 15.83
CA GLU A 961 2.98 24.12 16.34
C GLU A 961 3.50 23.12 15.30
N VAL A 962 3.07 23.25 14.04
CA VAL A 962 3.52 22.36 12.95
C VAL A 962 5.00 22.58 12.63
N VAL A 963 5.48 23.83 12.65
CA VAL A 963 6.90 24.14 12.43
C VAL A 963 7.78 23.53 13.51
N ARG A 964 7.39 23.60 14.79
CA ARG A 964 8.13 22.98 15.90
C ARG A 964 8.27 21.47 15.74
N VAL A 965 7.24 20.79 15.21
CA VAL A 965 7.32 19.35 14.90
C VAL A 965 8.38 19.08 13.85
N CYS A 966 8.40 19.88 12.78
CA CYS A 966 9.41 19.74 11.74
C CYS A 966 10.82 20.06 12.25
N GLN A 967 10.97 21.09 13.09
CA GLN A 967 12.26 21.44 13.71
C GLN A 967 12.78 20.32 14.61
N SER A 968 11.90 19.71 15.42
CA SER A 968 12.26 18.55 16.24
C SER A 968 12.65 17.33 15.39
N CYS A 969 11.86 17.01 14.36
CA CYS A 969 12.14 15.89 13.45
C CYS A 969 13.47 16.06 12.70
N ALA A 970 13.74 17.28 12.21
CA ALA A 970 14.95 17.60 11.48
C ALA A 970 16.12 17.94 12.41
N GLY A 971 15.94 17.97 13.73
CA GLY A 971 16.95 18.43 14.69
C GLY A 971 17.53 19.80 14.31
N LEU A 972 16.67 20.75 13.96
CA LEU A 972 17.00 22.15 13.63
C LEU A 972 16.82 23.04 14.86
N SER A 973 17.53 24.17 14.89
CA SER A 973 17.33 25.21 15.91
C SER A 973 15.91 25.81 15.81
N PRO A 974 15.28 26.24 16.91
CA PRO A 974 13.99 26.94 16.86
C PRO A 974 13.97 28.21 16.00
N LEU A 975 15.15 28.82 15.78
CA LEU A 975 15.33 30.01 14.95
C LEU A 975 15.55 29.69 13.47
N ASP A 976 15.86 28.44 13.13
CA ASP A 976 16.14 28.06 11.75
C ASP A 976 14.84 27.77 10.99
N ASP A 977 14.79 28.23 9.74
CA ASP A 977 13.75 27.86 8.81
C ASP A 977 13.80 26.36 8.47
N VAL A 978 12.65 25.80 8.09
CA VAL A 978 12.52 24.38 7.76
C VAL A 978 12.41 24.19 6.24
N PRO A 979 13.52 23.93 5.51
CA PRO A 979 13.46 23.75 4.05
C PRO A 979 13.03 22.34 3.60
N CYS A 980 12.79 21.41 4.54
CA CYS A 980 12.42 20.02 4.24
C CYS A 980 11.23 19.94 3.27
N ASP A 981 11.35 19.14 2.21
CA ASP A 981 10.35 18.97 1.14
C ASP A 981 9.93 17.50 0.95
N SER A 982 10.04 16.69 2.00
CA SER A 982 9.65 15.27 2.00
C SER A 982 8.17 15.07 1.65
N LYS A 983 7.91 14.57 0.43
CA LYS A 983 6.58 14.34 -0.15
C LYS A 983 5.84 13.17 0.50
N ASP A 984 6.54 12.27 1.19
CA ASP A 984 5.94 11.15 1.91
C ASP A 984 5.50 11.52 3.34
N CYS A 985 5.75 12.76 3.76
CA CYS A 985 5.39 13.25 5.08
C CYS A 985 4.02 13.97 5.06
N PRO A 986 3.03 13.54 5.86
CA PRO A 986 1.74 14.25 5.98
C PRO A 986 1.91 15.66 6.58
N VAL A 987 2.94 15.84 7.41
CA VAL A 987 3.25 17.12 8.05
C VAL A 987 3.71 18.14 7.02
N PHE A 988 4.38 17.72 5.93
CA PHE A 988 4.80 18.61 4.85
C PHE A 988 3.60 19.31 4.19
N TYR A 989 2.59 18.54 3.77
CA TYR A 989 1.36 19.09 3.17
C TYR A 989 0.58 19.95 4.16
N THR A 990 0.52 19.53 5.42
CA THR A 990 -0.14 20.30 6.48
C THR A 990 0.56 21.64 6.70
N ARG A 991 1.89 21.65 6.78
CA ARG A 991 2.70 22.86 6.95
C ARG A 991 2.46 23.83 5.80
N ARG A 992 2.58 23.38 4.54
CA ARG A 992 2.33 24.23 3.35
C ARG A 992 0.92 24.77 3.30
N LYS A 993 -0.08 23.97 3.68
CA LYS A 993 -1.48 24.40 3.77
C LYS A 993 -1.70 25.46 4.85
N GLN A 994 -1.10 25.30 6.03
CA GLN A 994 -1.22 26.28 7.11
C GLN A 994 -0.44 27.57 6.80
N GLU A 995 0.71 27.47 6.13
CA GLU A 995 1.48 28.61 5.65
C GLU A 995 0.67 29.46 4.66
N ALA A 996 0.06 28.82 3.65
CA ALA A 996 -0.79 29.50 2.68
C ALA A 996 -2.03 30.14 3.35
N ARG A 997 -2.64 29.45 4.31
CA ARG A 997 -3.76 30.00 5.10
C ARG A 997 -3.35 31.20 5.92
N LEU A 998 -2.25 31.11 6.66
CA LEU A 998 -1.74 32.22 7.46
C LEU A 998 -1.42 33.43 6.57
N ARG A 999 -0.81 33.21 5.41
CA ARG A 999 -0.51 34.27 4.43
C ARG A 999 -1.78 34.95 3.92
N SER A 1000 -2.80 34.17 3.53
CA SER A 1000 -4.08 34.71 3.06
C SER A 1000 -4.86 35.43 4.18
N GLU A 1001 -4.92 34.84 5.38
CA GLU A 1001 -5.57 35.47 6.52
C GLU A 1001 -4.85 36.75 6.96
N ARG A 1002 -3.51 36.79 6.95
CA ARG A 1002 -2.75 38.03 7.17
C ARG A 1002 -3.07 39.09 6.11
N GLY A 1003 -3.09 38.71 4.83
CA GLY A 1003 -3.44 39.60 3.73
C GLY A 1003 -4.83 40.25 3.88
N ILE A 1004 -5.81 39.51 4.40
CA ILE A 1004 -7.18 40.00 4.60
C ILE A 1004 -7.32 40.78 5.92
N VAL A 1005 -6.75 40.27 7.01
CA VAL A 1005 -6.99 40.76 8.37
C VAL A 1005 -6.10 41.94 8.71
N GLU A 1006 -4.81 41.94 8.34
CA GLU A 1006 -3.89 43.02 8.73
C GLU A 1006 -4.31 44.40 8.20
N PRO A 1007 -4.76 44.57 6.95
CA PRO A 1007 -5.22 45.88 6.48
C PRO A 1007 -6.47 46.37 7.24
N VAL A 1008 -7.38 45.44 7.59
CA VAL A 1008 -8.61 45.77 8.33
C VAL A 1008 -8.29 46.14 9.77
N VAL A 1009 -7.38 45.39 10.42
CA VAL A 1009 -6.90 45.70 11.78
C VAL A 1009 -6.18 47.04 11.81
N LYS A 1010 -5.29 47.33 10.84
CA LYS A 1010 -4.62 48.65 10.75
C LYS A 1010 -5.62 49.80 10.62
N ARG A 1011 -6.69 49.64 9.84
CA ARG A 1011 -7.77 50.65 9.71
C ARG A 1011 -8.58 50.80 11.00
N LEU A 1012 -8.93 49.71 11.67
CA LEU A 1012 -9.66 49.75 12.94
C LEU A 1012 -8.84 50.39 14.06
N VAL A 1013 -7.53 50.17 14.09
CA VAL A 1013 -6.59 50.80 15.03
C VAL A 1013 -6.40 52.28 14.70
N ALA A 1014 -6.26 52.65 13.42
CA ALA A 1014 -6.17 54.05 13.00
C ALA A 1014 -7.44 54.85 13.34
N GLY A 1015 -8.62 54.26 13.13
CA GLY A 1015 -9.91 54.87 13.50
C GLY A 1015 -10.19 54.89 15.01
N ALA A 1016 -9.45 54.12 15.82
CA ALA A 1016 -9.50 54.20 17.28
C ALA A 1016 -8.55 55.26 17.86
N GLY A 1017 -7.60 55.76 17.05
CA GLY A 1017 -6.63 56.79 17.44
C GLY A 1017 -7.17 58.23 17.45
N GLU A 1018 -8.42 58.44 17.04
CA GLU A 1018 -9.13 59.74 17.14
C GLU A 1018 -10.04 59.84 18.40
N LEU A 1019 -9.86 58.94 19.37
CA LEU A 1019 -10.38 59.16 20.71
C LEU A 1019 -9.27 59.84 21.52
N GLU A 1020 -9.26 61.17 21.46
CA GLU A 1020 -8.56 62.03 22.43
C GLU A 1020 -8.86 61.54 23.85
N TRP A 1021 -7.80 61.40 24.66
CA TRP A 1021 -7.92 61.43 26.11
C TRP A 1021 -8.32 62.83 26.57
#